data_AF-A0A395N636-F1
#
_entry.id   AF-A0A395N636-F1
#
_cell.length_a   1.000
_cell.length_b   1.000
_cell.length_c   1.000
_cell.angle_alpha   90.00
_cell.angle_beta   90.00
_cell.angle_gamma   90.00
#
_symmetry.space_group_name_H-M   'P 1'
#
loop_
_entity.id
_entity.type
_entity.pdbx_description
1 polymer ?
#
loop_
_entity_poly.entity_id
_entity_poly.type
_entity_poly.pdbx_seq_one_letter_code
_entity_poly.pdbx_strand_id
1 'polypeptide(L)'
;MRCATGLFMPGALLLALSTLPSTVSSTELLQGYGRNDYPLPCAQACTWAMPTTLDCPEYAKMSAEERAAAYPSAACFGNDTSYLTSIAWCISSYCPKTTKPYKIEYFWGAKMIYQAEDIKYSYAEALAEVDSKKPPKPMSPEATVLNRTISIDDATYGSYLNSVKGYVDLGKNESRYSLLAFLSCVAIPIGFSLFRFLPIPKSIRSKFYAYIIDPPAWGRRHSVPTLGLGIVPTRGQALFILYIISINALATFDGYPRYTPNAYFPDRRYELMRHIGNRAGIIAFANVPLIMLYAGRNSLLLRLTNWSYSTFILLHRWVAMICVVQVILHSLMWLQIMVEAHSHAVVVKVPYWQWGIVGTLAFSLLLPFSILPFRRAMYEIFLILHIVFAVIALVGSWYHIWYLFEDTSGFELWLIIAIAIWGYERVLRIVRFSRHGIKKAYVTRVDEKYLRIDIPDVDAHGHCFVYFPTLSWRVWENHPFSIVNCSRGQMKEEPTVSSSSSQAENETKDTVNSTEASLSKEVGAVAIKRPSNLAESSVAQSGITLFVSIERGLTSKLPKKADAGIPLSILVESSYGHEDPTRFQPTTEYPNTICIAGGVGVTAVLPALQSSLSIYARSRGTNKLYWGIKNRNLVDAVKGMIVSQENYREEEGDGRASDWGHFEAHVTIGSRMDIEQVLATELKNNAEGGTTVIVCGPLQMCDDARYVCAGLARHGAVVRYVEESFSW
;
A
#
# COMPACT_ATOMS: atom_id res chain seq x y z
N MET A 1 -29.94 -21.14 -4.09
CA MET A 1 -29.86 -20.05 -5.11
C MET A 1 -28.42 -19.58 -5.18
N ARG A 2 -27.72 -19.92 -6.27
CA ARG A 2 -26.35 -19.46 -6.57
C ARG A 2 -26.47 -18.09 -7.25
N CYS A 3 -26.07 -17.01 -6.58
CA CYS A 3 -25.91 -15.72 -7.24
C CYS A 3 -24.47 -15.58 -7.73
N ALA A 4 -24.34 -15.52 -9.06
CA ALA A 4 -23.14 -15.19 -9.77
C ALA A 4 -22.68 -13.76 -9.41
N THR A 5 -21.48 -13.64 -8.85
CA THR A 5 -20.72 -12.39 -8.71
C THR A 5 -19.51 -12.37 -9.64
N GLY A 6 -19.57 -13.11 -10.75
CA GLY A 6 -18.63 -13.01 -11.86
C GLY A 6 -19.20 -12.08 -12.93
N LEU A 7 -18.37 -11.18 -13.46
CA LEU A 7 -18.65 -10.15 -14.48
C LEU A 7 -19.29 -8.83 -13.99
N PHE A 8 -18.49 -8.00 -13.33
CA PHE A 8 -18.56 -6.53 -13.47
C PHE A 8 -17.13 -5.98 -13.43
N MET A 9 -16.34 -6.18 -14.49
CA MET A 9 -14.90 -5.86 -14.45
C MET A 9 -14.27 -5.09 -15.64
N PRO A 10 -15.03 -4.40 -16.51
CA PRO A 10 -14.43 -3.25 -17.23
C PRO A 10 -15.05 -1.90 -16.85
N GLY A 11 -16.29 -1.86 -16.33
CA GLY A 11 -16.99 -0.62 -16.03
C GLY A 11 -16.47 0.12 -14.80
N ALA A 12 -16.06 -0.59 -13.74
CA ALA A 12 -15.65 0.02 -12.48
C ALA A 12 -14.29 0.77 -12.56
N LEU A 13 -13.42 0.42 -13.51
CA LEU A 13 -12.16 1.14 -13.73
C LEU A 13 -12.41 2.47 -14.46
N LEU A 14 -13.33 2.48 -15.43
CA LEU A 14 -13.80 3.69 -16.10
C LEU A 14 -14.67 4.56 -15.18
N LEU A 15 -15.45 3.94 -14.27
CA LEU A 15 -16.24 4.66 -13.27
C LEU A 15 -15.39 5.22 -12.14
N ALA A 16 -14.33 4.54 -11.69
CA ALA A 16 -13.39 5.12 -10.72
C ALA A 16 -12.58 6.29 -11.31
N LEU A 17 -12.32 6.27 -12.62
CA LEU A 17 -11.80 7.43 -13.37
C LEU A 17 -12.85 8.52 -13.57
N SER A 18 -14.15 8.20 -13.58
CA SER A 18 -15.25 9.17 -13.73
C SER A 18 -15.88 9.65 -12.42
N THR A 19 -15.50 9.08 -11.27
CA THR A 19 -15.92 9.53 -9.93
C THR A 19 -14.80 10.26 -9.18
N LEU A 20 -13.68 10.56 -9.85
CA LEU A 20 -12.90 11.73 -9.43
C LEU A 20 -13.86 12.92 -9.46
N PRO A 21 -13.96 13.74 -8.40
CA PRO A 21 -14.84 14.89 -8.40
C PRO A 21 -14.57 15.70 -9.67
N SER A 22 -15.59 15.90 -10.49
CA SER A 22 -15.58 16.83 -11.63
C SER A 22 -15.41 18.29 -11.21
N THR A 23 -14.98 18.54 -9.98
CA THR A 23 -14.69 19.82 -9.36
C THR A 23 -13.20 19.98 -9.08
N VAL A 24 -12.32 19.23 -9.76
CA VAL A 24 -10.95 19.74 -9.98
C VAL A 24 -11.14 20.93 -10.92
N SER A 25 -11.28 22.11 -10.30
CA SER A 25 -11.17 23.39 -10.98
C SER A 25 -10.01 23.29 -11.98
N SER A 26 -10.16 23.91 -13.15
CA SER A 26 -9.21 23.91 -14.27
C SER A 26 -7.80 24.46 -13.96
N THR A 27 -7.42 24.53 -12.68
CA THR A 27 -6.20 25.07 -12.11
C THR A 27 -5.20 24.01 -11.63
N GLU A 28 -5.51 22.72 -11.57
CA GLU A 28 -4.61 21.68 -11.00
C GLU A 28 -4.14 20.61 -12.01
N LEU A 29 -3.41 21.02 -13.05
CA LEU A 29 -2.83 20.08 -14.04
C LEU A 29 -1.30 20.07 -13.93
N LEU A 30 -0.64 18.97 -14.32
CA LEU A 30 0.83 18.87 -14.33
C LEU A 30 1.43 19.62 -15.52
N GLN A 31 2.62 20.21 -15.36
CA GLN A 31 3.31 20.96 -16.42
C GLN A 31 3.54 20.09 -17.67
N GLY A 32 3.01 20.52 -18.81
CA GLY A 32 3.01 19.75 -20.06
C GLY A 32 1.83 18.81 -20.28
N TYR A 33 0.98 18.62 -19.26
CA TYR A 33 -0.23 17.78 -19.31
C TYR A 33 -1.46 18.62 -18.95
N GLY A 34 -1.73 19.64 -19.77
CA GLY A 34 -2.86 20.55 -19.59
C GLY A 34 -2.53 21.84 -18.81
N ARG A 35 -1.40 21.87 -18.10
CA ARG A 35 -0.80 23.10 -17.55
C ARG A 35 0.39 23.56 -18.37
N ASN A 36 0.51 24.87 -18.54
CA ASN A 36 1.67 25.50 -19.16
C ASN A 36 1.98 26.84 -18.48
N ASP A 37 2.99 26.85 -17.63
CA ASP A 37 3.41 28.04 -16.86
C ASP A 37 3.93 29.18 -17.72
N TYR A 38 4.53 28.84 -18.87
CA TYR A 38 5.11 29.82 -19.79
C TYR A 38 4.50 29.63 -21.19
N PRO A 39 3.22 29.99 -21.37
CA PRO A 39 2.50 29.77 -22.63
C PRO A 39 3.03 30.61 -23.80
N LEU A 40 3.73 31.71 -23.49
CA LEU A 40 4.33 32.60 -24.47
C LEU A 40 5.79 32.92 -24.10
N PRO A 41 6.76 32.02 -24.40
CA PRO A 41 8.14 32.17 -23.97
C PRO A 41 8.84 33.45 -24.44
N CYS A 42 8.50 33.96 -25.63
CA CYS A 42 9.06 35.22 -26.13
C CYS A 42 8.66 36.42 -25.27
N ALA A 43 7.39 36.47 -24.83
CA ALA A 43 6.91 37.55 -23.96
C ALA A 43 7.44 37.38 -22.52
N GLN A 44 7.51 36.15 -22.02
CA GLN A 44 8.12 35.89 -20.72
C GLN A 44 9.59 36.32 -20.68
N ALA A 45 10.36 36.03 -21.74
CA ALA A 45 11.75 36.46 -21.83
C ALA A 45 11.89 37.99 -21.76
N CYS A 46 10.97 38.73 -22.38
CA CYS A 46 10.92 40.19 -22.26
C CYS A 46 10.67 40.66 -20.82
N THR A 47 9.74 40.02 -20.09
CA THR A 47 9.49 40.38 -18.68
C THR A 47 10.70 40.12 -17.79
N TRP A 48 11.40 39.00 -18.00
CA TRP A 48 12.58 38.63 -17.21
C TRP A 48 13.81 39.46 -17.55
N ALA A 49 13.92 39.93 -18.79
CA ALA A 49 14.98 40.83 -19.21
C ALA A 49 14.76 42.29 -18.79
N MET A 50 13.55 42.64 -18.33
CA MET A 50 13.22 44.02 -17.99
C MET A 50 13.77 44.41 -16.62
N PRO A 51 14.37 45.61 -16.47
CA PRO A 51 14.90 46.07 -15.18
C PRO A 51 13.85 46.17 -14.07
N THR A 52 14.32 45.78 -12.88
CA THR A 52 13.73 45.93 -11.54
C THR A 52 13.36 47.32 -11.04
N THR A 53 14.07 48.32 -11.54
CA THR A 53 14.34 49.55 -10.78
C THR A 53 13.34 50.65 -11.11
N LEU A 54 12.18 50.58 -10.47
CA LEU A 54 11.08 51.54 -10.63
C LEU A 54 11.05 52.56 -9.48
N ASP A 55 10.62 53.79 -9.76
CA ASP A 55 10.33 54.79 -8.73
C ASP A 55 8.89 54.67 -8.27
N CYS A 56 8.63 53.76 -7.32
CA CYS A 56 7.29 53.48 -6.85
C CYS A 56 6.83 54.50 -5.79
N PRO A 57 5.55 54.95 -5.83
CA PRO A 57 4.98 55.85 -4.83
C PRO A 57 5.07 55.33 -3.39
N GLU A 58 4.99 54.00 -3.21
CA GLU A 58 5.13 53.32 -1.92
C GLU A 58 6.50 53.51 -1.26
N TYR A 59 7.52 53.90 -2.03
CA TYR A 59 8.85 54.17 -1.51
C TYR A 59 9.02 55.58 -0.95
N ALA A 60 8.03 56.46 -1.09
CA ALA A 60 8.15 57.87 -0.70
C ALA A 60 8.43 58.09 0.81
N LYS A 61 8.16 57.08 1.64
CA LYS A 61 8.38 57.12 3.11
C LYS A 61 9.51 56.21 3.58
N MET A 62 10.19 55.52 2.66
CA MET A 62 11.28 54.60 2.97
C MET A 62 12.61 55.36 3.02
N SER A 63 13.52 54.92 3.87
CA SER A 63 14.91 55.36 3.83
C SER A 63 15.58 54.93 2.50
N ALA A 64 16.70 55.56 2.15
CA ALA A 64 17.45 55.20 0.94
C ALA A 64 17.91 53.74 0.93
N GLU A 65 18.24 53.19 2.11
CA GLU A 65 18.65 51.79 2.30
C GLU A 65 17.48 50.83 2.13
N GLU A 66 16.32 51.15 2.70
CA GLU A 66 15.08 50.37 2.52
C GLU A 66 14.61 50.39 1.06
N ARG A 67 14.68 51.55 0.40
CA ARG A 67 14.33 51.70 -1.03
C ARG A 67 15.27 50.90 -1.94
N ALA A 68 16.55 50.83 -1.61
CA ALA A 68 17.51 50.04 -2.38
C ALA A 68 17.30 48.51 -2.23
N ALA A 69 16.70 48.07 -1.12
CA ALA A 69 16.36 46.68 -0.86
C ALA A 69 14.91 46.30 -1.24
N ALA A 70 14.05 47.28 -1.51
CA ALA A 70 12.64 47.07 -1.81
C ALA A 70 12.42 46.56 -3.24
N TYR A 71 11.50 45.60 -3.39
CA TYR A 71 11.03 45.11 -4.68
C TYR A 71 9.68 45.75 -5.03
N PRO A 72 9.46 46.25 -6.26
CA PRO A 72 8.22 46.94 -6.61
C PRO A 72 6.99 46.05 -6.42
N SER A 73 5.91 46.64 -5.88
CA SER A 73 4.62 45.95 -5.83
C SER A 73 4.04 45.71 -7.23
N ALA A 74 3.16 44.71 -7.34
CA ALA A 74 2.44 44.41 -8.58
C ALA A 74 1.66 45.63 -9.11
N ALA A 75 1.10 46.44 -8.20
CA ALA A 75 0.42 47.70 -8.53
C ALA A 75 1.39 48.74 -9.10
N CYS A 76 2.62 48.83 -8.59
CA CYS A 76 3.64 49.72 -9.14
C CYS A 76 4.02 49.31 -10.57
N PHE A 77 4.31 48.02 -10.80
CA PHE A 77 4.57 47.51 -12.16
C PHE A 77 3.40 47.75 -13.11
N GLY A 78 2.17 47.52 -12.64
CA GLY A 78 0.95 47.65 -13.44
C GLY A 78 0.58 49.09 -13.80
N ASN A 79 1.12 50.08 -13.10
CA ASN A 79 0.81 51.50 -13.32
C ASN A 79 1.97 52.29 -13.98
N ASP A 80 3.19 51.76 -13.95
CA ASP A 80 4.35 52.45 -14.51
C ASP A 80 4.36 52.44 -16.05
N THR A 81 4.34 53.63 -16.65
CA THR A 81 4.25 53.77 -18.11
C THR A 81 5.55 53.39 -18.81
N SER A 82 6.71 53.61 -18.20
CA SER A 82 8.01 53.28 -18.79
C SER A 82 8.21 51.77 -18.87
N TYR A 83 7.83 51.05 -17.82
CA TYR A 83 7.85 49.60 -17.73
C TYR A 83 6.95 48.95 -18.77
N LEU A 84 5.66 49.35 -18.79
CA LEU A 84 4.68 48.78 -19.71
C LEU A 84 5.07 49.04 -21.17
N THR A 85 5.40 50.28 -21.54
CA THR A 85 5.81 50.60 -22.92
C THR A 85 7.08 49.87 -23.35
N SER A 86 8.03 49.65 -22.43
CA SER A 86 9.27 48.90 -22.72
C SER A 86 9.00 47.42 -22.97
N ILE A 87 8.12 46.79 -22.18
CA ILE A 87 7.72 45.39 -22.41
C ILE A 87 6.92 45.27 -23.70
N ALA A 88 5.97 46.17 -23.97
CA ALA A 88 5.21 46.18 -25.21
C ALA A 88 6.13 46.25 -26.43
N TRP A 89 7.12 47.16 -26.39
CA TRP A 89 8.14 47.27 -27.43
C TRP A 89 8.96 45.99 -27.58
N CYS A 90 9.44 45.40 -26.48
CA CYS A 90 10.19 44.14 -26.51
C CYS A 90 9.38 42.99 -27.13
N ILE A 91 8.11 42.82 -26.71
CA ILE A 91 7.21 41.80 -27.26
C ILE A 91 7.02 42.03 -28.76
N SER A 92 6.78 43.27 -29.19
CA SER A 92 6.60 43.60 -30.61
C SER A 92 7.85 43.32 -31.46
N SER A 93 9.04 43.45 -30.86
CA SER A 93 10.33 43.27 -31.52
C SER A 93 10.69 41.79 -31.68
N TYR A 94 10.47 40.99 -30.63
CA TYR A 94 10.99 39.62 -30.55
C TYR A 94 9.95 38.50 -30.68
N CYS A 95 8.67 38.75 -30.40
CA CYS A 95 7.66 37.72 -30.62
C CYS A 95 7.37 37.57 -32.13
N PRO A 96 7.24 36.34 -32.64
CA PRO A 96 6.92 36.12 -34.05
C PRO A 96 5.61 36.80 -34.45
N LYS A 97 5.56 37.41 -35.64
CA LYS A 97 4.34 38.03 -36.18
C LYS A 97 3.17 37.05 -36.37
N THR A 98 3.46 35.75 -36.37
CA THR A 98 2.47 34.65 -36.40
C THR A 98 1.81 34.41 -35.04
N THR A 99 2.29 35.04 -33.96
CA THR A 99 1.71 34.92 -32.62
C THR A 99 0.33 35.55 -32.62
N LYS A 100 -0.68 34.78 -32.18
CA LYS A 100 -2.07 35.26 -32.18
C LYS A 100 -2.23 36.41 -31.16
N PRO A 101 -2.80 37.57 -31.53
CA PRO A 101 -2.90 38.74 -30.65
C PRO A 101 -3.55 38.44 -29.29
N TYR A 102 -4.62 37.64 -29.26
CA TYR A 102 -5.29 37.28 -28.00
C TYR A 102 -4.37 36.55 -27.00
N LYS A 103 -3.34 35.83 -27.46
CA LYS A 103 -2.37 35.17 -26.55
C LYS A 103 -1.45 36.18 -25.88
N ILE A 104 -1.12 37.25 -26.59
CA ILE A 104 -0.31 38.35 -26.07
C ILE A 104 -1.14 39.12 -25.06
N GLU A 105 -2.38 39.48 -25.38
CA GLU A 105 -3.29 40.17 -24.45
C GLU A 105 -3.59 39.33 -23.20
N TYR A 106 -3.82 38.02 -23.36
CA TYR A 106 -3.99 37.12 -22.22
C TYR A 106 -2.73 37.05 -21.35
N PHE A 107 -1.55 36.93 -21.96
CA PHE A 107 -0.29 36.97 -21.22
C PHE A 107 -0.14 38.30 -20.48
N TRP A 108 -0.43 39.41 -21.16
CA TRP A 108 -0.34 40.77 -20.64
C TRP A 108 -1.20 40.94 -19.38
N GLY A 109 -2.50 40.64 -19.48
CA GLY A 109 -3.43 40.83 -18.37
C GLY A 109 -3.34 39.79 -17.25
N ALA A 110 -2.95 38.54 -17.53
CA ALA A 110 -3.08 37.45 -16.56
C ALA A 110 -1.75 36.83 -16.10
N LYS A 111 -0.63 37.09 -16.78
CA LYS A 111 0.65 36.38 -16.52
C LYS A 111 1.89 37.28 -16.48
N MET A 112 1.83 38.49 -17.02
CA MET A 112 2.99 39.39 -17.12
C MET A 112 3.49 39.83 -15.74
N ILE A 113 2.57 40.21 -14.85
CA ILE A 113 2.86 40.67 -13.49
C ILE A 113 2.12 39.75 -12.52
N TYR A 114 2.86 39.06 -11.65
CA TYR A 114 2.27 38.19 -10.63
C TYR A 114 1.43 39.01 -9.64
N GLN A 115 0.22 38.55 -9.32
CA GLN A 115 -0.73 39.22 -8.41
C GLN A 115 -1.19 40.64 -8.83
N ALA A 116 -1.00 41.05 -10.09
CA ALA A 116 -1.60 42.29 -10.56
C ALA A 116 -3.11 42.12 -10.76
N GLU A 117 -3.91 42.95 -10.09
CA GLU A 117 -5.37 42.98 -10.27
C GLU A 117 -5.79 43.80 -11.49
N ASP A 118 -5.06 44.88 -11.79
CA ASP A 118 -5.31 45.76 -12.92
C ASP A 118 -3.99 46.27 -13.52
N ILE A 119 -3.98 46.48 -14.83
CA ILE A 119 -2.81 46.96 -15.58
C ILE A 119 -3.28 48.16 -16.42
N LYS A 120 -2.63 49.30 -16.21
CA LYS A 120 -3.04 50.63 -16.72
C LYS A 120 -3.39 50.65 -18.21
N TYR A 121 -2.64 49.90 -19.02
CA TYR A 121 -2.82 49.82 -20.46
C TYR A 121 -2.94 48.36 -20.87
N SER A 122 -3.81 48.07 -21.84
CA SER A 122 -3.72 46.83 -22.63
C SER A 122 -2.41 46.78 -23.43
N TYR A 123 -2.04 45.61 -23.96
CA TYR A 123 -0.81 45.51 -24.77
C TYR A 123 -0.88 46.42 -26.00
N ALA A 124 -2.04 46.47 -26.68
CA ALA A 124 -2.24 47.34 -27.83
C ALA A 124 -2.11 48.84 -27.49
N GLU A 125 -2.67 49.27 -26.36
CA GLU A 125 -2.57 50.67 -25.90
C GLU A 125 -1.13 51.01 -25.50
N ALA A 126 -0.46 50.14 -24.74
CA ALA A 126 0.92 50.34 -24.34
C ALA A 126 1.88 50.43 -25.54
N LEU A 127 1.61 49.66 -26.61
CA LEU A 127 2.40 49.74 -27.84
C LEU A 127 2.10 51.03 -28.64
N ALA A 128 0.87 51.54 -28.59
CA ALA A 128 0.47 52.77 -29.26
C ALA A 128 1.11 54.02 -28.63
N GLU A 129 1.40 53.99 -27.33
CA GLU A 129 2.14 55.03 -26.61
C GLU A 129 3.62 55.12 -27.03
N VAL A 130 4.17 54.10 -27.70
CA VAL A 130 5.56 54.10 -28.17
C VAL A 130 5.67 54.88 -29.48
N ASP A 131 6.54 55.91 -29.51
CA ASP A 131 6.86 56.64 -30.74
C ASP A 131 7.64 55.74 -31.72
N SER A 132 6.91 55.09 -32.62
CA SER A 132 7.46 54.24 -33.68
C SER A 132 8.49 54.94 -34.59
N LYS A 133 8.54 56.28 -34.63
CA LYS A 133 9.52 57.03 -35.43
C LYS A 133 10.88 57.16 -34.74
N LYS A 134 10.95 56.95 -33.43
CA LYS A 134 12.18 57.02 -32.62
C LYS A 134 12.33 55.74 -31.82
N PRO A 135 12.97 54.69 -32.40
CA PRO A 135 13.10 53.41 -31.71
C PRO A 135 13.77 53.61 -30.33
N PRO A 136 13.20 53.06 -29.25
CA PRO A 136 13.78 53.11 -27.93
C PRO A 136 15.23 52.64 -27.95
N LYS A 137 16.08 53.30 -27.17
CA LYS A 137 17.48 52.90 -26.98
C LYS A 137 17.64 52.10 -25.69
N PRO A 138 18.65 51.22 -25.58
CA PRO A 138 18.96 50.53 -24.34
C PRO A 138 19.17 51.48 -23.17
N MET A 139 18.97 50.97 -21.96
CA MET A 139 19.27 51.70 -20.73
C MET A 139 20.79 51.96 -20.66
N SER A 140 21.19 53.17 -20.22
CA SER A 140 22.62 53.46 -20.07
C SER A 140 23.17 52.76 -18.82
N PRO A 141 24.45 52.36 -18.80
CA PRO A 141 25.06 51.69 -17.65
C PRO A 141 24.99 52.49 -16.34
N GLU A 142 24.92 53.82 -16.42
CA GLU A 142 24.87 54.74 -15.28
C GLU A 142 23.45 55.00 -14.77
N ALA A 143 22.42 54.58 -15.52
CA ALA A 143 21.04 54.82 -15.12
C ALA A 143 20.64 53.86 -13.99
N THR A 144 20.10 54.43 -12.91
CA THR A 144 19.69 53.67 -11.72
C THR A 144 18.19 53.41 -11.64
N VAL A 145 17.38 54.17 -12.40
CA VAL A 145 15.91 54.10 -12.39
C VAL A 145 15.37 54.05 -13.82
N LEU A 146 14.39 53.19 -14.06
CA LEU A 146 13.64 53.10 -15.30
C LEU A 146 12.61 54.24 -15.39
N ASN A 147 12.94 55.29 -16.13
CA ASN A 147 12.10 56.50 -16.27
C ASN A 147 11.69 56.82 -17.72
N ARG A 148 12.08 55.96 -18.67
CA ARG A 148 11.75 56.08 -20.09
C ARG A 148 11.57 54.71 -20.72
N THR A 149 10.91 54.66 -21.87
CA THR A 149 10.87 53.47 -22.70
C THR A 149 12.28 53.08 -23.15
N ILE A 150 12.65 51.81 -22.98
CA ILE A 150 13.93 51.23 -23.36
C ILE A 150 13.76 50.04 -24.30
N SER A 151 14.83 49.71 -25.03
CA SER A 151 14.94 48.46 -25.79
C SER A 151 15.87 47.47 -25.08
N ILE A 152 15.57 46.18 -25.17
CA ILE A 152 16.47 45.10 -24.73
C ILE A 152 17.32 44.66 -25.93
N ASP A 153 18.62 44.47 -25.74
CA ASP A 153 19.52 43.98 -26.79
C ASP A 153 19.35 42.48 -27.06
N ASP A 154 19.73 42.06 -28.27
CA ASP A 154 19.52 40.69 -28.76
C ASP A 154 20.20 39.63 -27.87
N ALA A 155 21.38 39.95 -27.32
CA ALA A 155 22.16 39.02 -26.50
C ALA A 155 21.49 38.79 -25.15
N THR A 156 21.06 39.88 -24.48
CA THR A 156 20.31 39.82 -23.23
C THR A 156 18.99 39.08 -23.44
N TYR A 157 18.19 39.46 -24.46
CA TYR A 157 16.94 38.77 -24.76
C TYR A 157 17.16 37.27 -25.05
N GLY A 158 18.15 36.93 -25.86
CA GLY A 158 18.50 35.56 -26.20
C GLY A 158 18.85 34.72 -24.97
N SER A 159 19.57 35.30 -24.01
CA SER A 159 19.96 34.62 -22.76
C SER A 159 18.75 34.32 -21.86
N TYR A 160 17.79 35.23 -21.74
CA TYR A 160 16.55 35.01 -20.98
C TYR A 160 15.59 34.07 -21.71
N LEU A 161 15.47 34.17 -23.03
CA LEU A 161 14.66 33.25 -23.83
C LEU A 161 15.15 31.81 -23.67
N ASN A 162 16.47 31.60 -23.66
CA ASN A 162 17.08 30.31 -23.39
C ASN A 162 16.77 29.82 -21.96
N SER A 163 16.79 30.70 -20.95
CA SER A 163 16.38 30.36 -19.59
C SER A 163 14.92 29.88 -19.54
N VAL A 164 13.98 30.64 -20.14
CA VAL A 164 12.55 30.29 -20.16
C VAL A 164 12.32 28.95 -20.87
N LYS A 165 12.96 28.73 -22.04
CA LYS A 165 12.90 27.44 -22.75
C LYS A 165 13.40 26.29 -21.86
N GLY A 166 14.50 26.52 -21.15
CA GLY A 166 15.03 25.58 -20.16
C GLY A 166 14.02 25.19 -19.10
N TYR A 167 13.37 26.16 -18.45
CA TYR A 167 12.34 25.91 -17.46
C TYR A 167 11.13 25.16 -18.02
N VAL A 168 10.66 25.51 -19.22
CA VAL A 168 9.53 24.83 -19.87
C VAL A 168 9.83 23.36 -20.11
N ASP A 169 10.98 23.06 -20.70
CA ASP A 169 11.34 21.68 -21.04
C ASP A 169 11.68 20.87 -19.79
N LEU A 170 12.30 21.51 -18.80
CA LEU A 170 12.55 20.87 -17.52
C LEU A 170 11.24 20.48 -16.82
N GLY A 171 10.27 21.40 -16.72
CA GLY A 171 8.98 21.14 -16.07
C GLY A 171 8.15 20.06 -16.79
N LYS A 172 8.24 19.98 -18.13
CA LYS A 172 7.67 18.85 -18.88
C LYS A 172 8.36 17.55 -18.55
N ASN A 173 9.70 17.55 -18.48
CA ASN A 173 10.47 16.39 -18.07
C ASN A 173 10.10 16.01 -16.63
N GLU A 174 9.94 16.94 -15.69
CA GLU A 174 9.52 16.70 -14.30
C GLU A 174 8.24 15.88 -14.27
N SER A 175 7.19 16.41 -14.90
CA SER A 175 5.90 15.72 -14.97
C SER A 175 6.00 14.36 -15.66
N ARG A 176 6.74 14.27 -16.78
CA ARG A 176 6.93 13.02 -17.52
C ARG A 176 7.60 11.94 -16.68
N TYR A 177 8.71 12.26 -16.00
CA TYR A 177 9.44 11.28 -15.20
C TYR A 177 8.67 10.92 -13.92
N SER A 178 7.96 11.86 -13.29
CA SER A 178 7.06 11.57 -12.15
C SER A 178 5.96 10.59 -12.55
N LEU A 179 5.27 10.86 -13.66
CA LEU A 179 4.23 9.98 -14.20
C LEU A 179 4.83 8.62 -14.59
N LEU A 180 6.00 8.60 -15.22
CA LEU A 180 6.67 7.36 -15.61
C LEU A 180 7.00 6.51 -14.38
N ALA A 181 7.62 7.08 -13.35
CA ALA A 181 7.96 6.38 -12.12
C ALA A 181 6.72 5.86 -11.38
N PHE A 182 5.66 6.68 -11.28
CA PHE A 182 4.40 6.28 -10.65
C PHE A 182 3.67 5.19 -11.45
N LEU A 183 3.34 5.48 -12.71
CA LEU A 183 2.50 4.62 -13.53
C LEU A 183 3.17 3.29 -13.86
N SER A 184 4.49 3.26 -14.07
CA SER A 184 5.18 2.00 -14.35
C SER A 184 5.18 1.07 -13.15
N CYS A 185 5.35 1.60 -11.94
CA CYS A 185 5.29 0.83 -10.69
C CYS A 185 3.90 0.24 -10.44
N VAL A 186 2.84 0.84 -10.99
CA VAL A 186 1.47 0.29 -10.93
C VAL A 186 1.21 -0.68 -12.09
N ALA A 187 1.57 -0.30 -13.32
CA ALA A 187 1.23 -1.02 -14.54
C ALA A 187 2.05 -2.28 -14.74
N ILE A 188 3.34 -2.29 -14.39
CA ILE A 188 4.23 -3.45 -14.57
C ILE A 188 3.74 -4.67 -13.77
N PRO A 189 3.44 -4.56 -12.45
CA PRO A 189 2.85 -5.67 -11.71
C PRO A 189 1.56 -6.19 -12.35
N ILE A 190 0.68 -5.29 -12.82
CA ILE A 190 -0.55 -5.70 -13.51
C ILE A 190 -0.21 -6.46 -14.79
N GLY A 191 0.63 -5.90 -15.66
CA GLY A 191 1.02 -6.50 -16.94
C GLY A 191 1.63 -7.89 -16.78
N PHE A 192 2.59 -8.05 -15.86
CA PHE A 192 3.19 -9.37 -15.58
C PHE A 192 2.16 -10.36 -15.02
N SER A 193 1.22 -9.90 -14.20
CA SER A 193 0.15 -10.75 -13.69
C SER A 193 -0.85 -11.17 -14.76
N LEU A 194 -1.02 -10.41 -15.84
CA LEU A 194 -1.87 -10.81 -16.97
C LEU A 194 -1.28 -12.01 -17.75
N PHE A 195 0.03 -12.27 -17.67
CA PHE A 195 0.63 -13.45 -18.30
C PHE A 195 0.11 -14.78 -17.75
N ARG A 196 -0.52 -14.79 -16.57
CA ARG A 196 -1.20 -16.00 -16.05
C ARG A 196 -2.35 -16.49 -16.94
N PHE A 197 -2.91 -15.60 -17.77
CA PHE A 197 -3.99 -15.92 -18.69
C PHE A 197 -3.50 -16.41 -20.06
N LEU A 198 -2.19 -16.34 -20.32
CA LEU A 198 -1.61 -16.90 -21.54
C LEU A 198 -1.48 -18.43 -21.39
N PRO A 199 -1.83 -19.21 -22.43
CA PRO A 199 -1.76 -20.68 -22.40
C PRO A 199 -0.30 -21.17 -22.55
N ILE A 200 0.55 -20.89 -21.56
CA ILE A 200 1.96 -21.29 -21.54
C ILE A 200 2.06 -22.75 -21.07
N PRO A 201 2.83 -23.62 -21.76
CA PRO A 201 3.04 -25.00 -21.32
C PRO A 201 3.55 -25.08 -19.87
N LYS A 202 2.90 -25.93 -19.07
CA LYS A 202 3.16 -26.09 -17.62
C LYS A 202 4.63 -26.37 -17.26
N SER A 203 5.36 -27.11 -18.11
CA SER A 203 6.79 -27.38 -17.92
C SER A 203 7.63 -26.11 -18.05
N ILE A 204 7.33 -25.28 -19.05
CA ILE A 204 8.01 -24.00 -19.26
C ILE A 204 7.70 -23.06 -18.10
N ARG A 205 6.42 -22.96 -17.70
CA ARG A 205 6.00 -22.13 -16.56
C ARG A 205 6.71 -22.56 -15.27
N SER A 206 6.71 -23.86 -14.95
CA SER A 206 7.37 -24.37 -13.74
C SER A 206 8.88 -24.08 -13.74
N LYS A 207 9.57 -24.30 -14.87
CA LYS A 207 10.99 -23.95 -15.02
C LYS A 207 11.23 -22.44 -14.88
N PHE A 208 10.40 -21.61 -15.49
CA PHE A 208 10.53 -20.15 -15.38
C PHE A 208 10.44 -19.68 -13.93
N TYR A 209 9.43 -20.15 -13.19
CA TYR A 209 9.29 -19.82 -11.77
C TYR A 209 10.50 -20.32 -10.95
N ALA A 210 10.96 -21.54 -11.23
CA ALA A 210 12.09 -22.16 -10.53
C ALA A 210 13.47 -21.53 -10.82
N TYR A 211 13.64 -20.82 -11.94
CA TYR A 211 14.87 -20.10 -12.26
C TYR A 211 14.79 -18.61 -11.91
N ILE A 212 13.66 -17.95 -12.17
CA ILE A 212 13.56 -16.48 -12.22
C ILE A 212 12.71 -15.89 -11.07
N ILE A 213 11.69 -16.59 -10.58
CA ILE A 213 10.71 -15.97 -9.67
C ILE A 213 10.90 -16.42 -8.22
N ASP A 214 10.79 -17.72 -7.95
CA ASP A 214 10.65 -18.27 -6.59
C ASP A 214 11.95 -18.32 -5.77
N PRO A 215 13.13 -18.65 -6.35
CA PRO A 215 14.35 -18.75 -5.56
C PRO A 215 14.74 -17.43 -4.89
N PRO A 216 15.43 -17.46 -3.75
CA PRO A 216 16.03 -16.25 -3.18
C PRO A 216 17.06 -15.65 -4.15
N ALA A 217 17.20 -14.32 -4.14
CA ALA A 217 18.14 -13.59 -4.98
C ALA A 217 19.59 -14.05 -4.76
N TRP A 218 19.95 -14.32 -3.51
CA TRP A 218 21.20 -14.94 -3.12
C TRP A 218 21.00 -15.88 -1.92
N GLY A 219 21.90 -16.87 -1.77
CA GLY A 219 21.82 -17.86 -0.70
C GLY A 219 20.68 -18.87 -0.86
N ARG A 220 20.23 -19.44 0.27
CA ARG A 220 19.18 -20.46 0.32
C ARG A 220 17.92 -20.04 1.10
N ARG A 221 17.92 -18.83 1.69
CA ARG A 221 16.89 -18.38 2.62
C ARG A 221 16.25 -17.10 2.09
N HIS A 222 14.92 -17.07 2.00
CA HIS A 222 14.12 -15.89 1.70
C HIS A 222 13.43 -15.43 2.98
N SER A 223 12.60 -16.29 3.56
CA SER A 223 11.72 -15.98 4.69
C SER A 223 12.48 -15.75 6.00
N VAL A 224 13.67 -16.33 6.17
CA VAL A 224 14.53 -16.08 7.34
C VAL A 224 15.38 -14.82 7.14
N PRO A 225 15.35 -13.84 8.06
CA PRO A 225 16.16 -12.64 7.92
C PRO A 225 17.65 -12.92 8.03
N THR A 226 18.41 -12.43 7.05
CA THR A 226 19.87 -12.41 7.05
C THR A 226 20.40 -11.39 8.04
N LEU A 227 21.34 -11.81 8.90
CA LEU A 227 21.98 -10.99 9.94
C LEU A 227 21.00 -10.30 10.91
N GLY A 228 19.74 -10.73 10.97
CA GLY A 228 18.70 -10.07 11.76
C GLY A 228 18.26 -8.69 11.24
N LEU A 229 18.77 -8.24 10.08
CA LEU A 229 18.53 -6.90 9.55
C LEU A 229 17.41 -6.86 8.50
N GLY A 230 17.35 -7.85 7.61
CA GLY A 230 16.42 -7.84 6.49
C GLY A 230 16.21 -9.20 5.85
N ILE A 231 15.10 -9.31 5.10
CA ILE A 231 14.70 -10.49 4.32
C ILE A 231 15.34 -10.38 2.94
N VAL A 232 15.94 -11.46 2.45
CA VAL A 232 16.47 -11.51 1.08
C VAL A 232 15.29 -11.64 0.12
N PRO A 233 15.09 -10.71 -0.84
CA PRO A 233 13.99 -10.83 -1.80
C PRO A 233 14.12 -12.10 -2.64
N THR A 234 13.00 -12.64 -3.14
CA THR A 234 13.06 -13.62 -4.22
C THR A 234 13.67 -12.98 -5.47
N ARG A 235 14.15 -13.77 -6.43
CA ARG A 235 14.74 -13.25 -7.67
C ARG A 235 13.76 -12.35 -8.44
N GLY A 236 12.49 -12.73 -8.53
CA GLY A 236 11.45 -11.92 -9.17
C GLY A 236 11.25 -10.59 -8.45
N GLN A 237 11.17 -10.62 -7.11
CA GLN A 237 11.09 -9.42 -6.29
C GLN A 237 12.33 -8.53 -6.46
N ALA A 238 13.52 -9.12 -6.47
CA ALA A 238 14.80 -8.41 -6.62
C ALA A 238 14.92 -7.71 -7.97
N LEU A 239 14.51 -8.37 -9.06
CA LEU A 239 14.47 -7.77 -10.39
C LEU A 239 13.55 -6.56 -10.44
N PHE A 240 12.38 -6.65 -9.81
CA PHE A 240 11.45 -5.52 -9.77
C PHE A 240 11.94 -4.40 -8.84
N ILE A 241 12.57 -4.72 -7.71
CA ILE A 241 13.23 -3.74 -6.84
C ILE A 241 14.35 -3.01 -7.61
N LEU A 242 15.18 -3.75 -8.34
CA LEU A 242 16.23 -3.17 -9.18
C LEU A 242 15.62 -2.21 -10.21
N TYR A 243 14.55 -2.61 -10.86
CA TYR A 243 13.79 -1.74 -11.76
C TYR A 243 13.31 -0.45 -11.06
N ILE A 244 12.69 -0.57 -9.88
CA ILE A 244 12.20 0.60 -9.11
C ILE A 244 13.36 1.55 -8.76
N ILE A 245 14.51 1.01 -8.36
CA ILE A 245 15.71 1.82 -8.09
C ILE A 245 16.19 2.51 -9.37
N SER A 246 16.31 1.77 -10.47
CA SER A 246 16.77 2.29 -11.76
C SER A 246 15.86 3.38 -12.30
N ILE A 247 14.53 3.18 -12.30
CA ILE A 247 13.60 4.18 -12.83
C ILE A 247 13.59 5.46 -11.98
N ASN A 248 13.73 5.34 -10.66
CA ASN A 248 13.84 6.49 -9.78
C ASN A 248 15.17 7.23 -9.95
N ALA A 249 16.28 6.51 -10.11
CA ALA A 249 17.58 7.12 -10.41
C ALA A 249 17.54 7.88 -11.75
N LEU A 250 17.00 7.25 -12.80
CA LEU A 250 16.81 7.91 -14.10
C LEU A 250 15.90 9.13 -13.97
N ALA A 251 14.77 9.02 -13.27
CA ALA A 251 13.84 10.12 -13.05
C ALA A 251 14.46 11.30 -12.29
N THR A 252 15.42 11.04 -11.38
CA THR A 252 16.13 12.07 -10.62
C THR A 252 17.30 12.69 -11.39
N PHE A 253 18.06 11.92 -12.17
CA PHE A 253 19.36 12.37 -12.71
C PHE A 253 19.41 12.58 -14.23
N ASP A 254 18.40 12.16 -14.98
CA ASP A 254 18.36 12.30 -16.45
C ASP A 254 17.48 13.47 -16.93
N GLY A 255 17.71 13.92 -18.17
CA GLY A 255 16.81 14.85 -18.86
C GLY A 255 17.05 16.34 -18.58
N TYR A 256 18.30 16.76 -18.37
CA TYR A 256 18.69 18.17 -18.17
C TYR A 256 19.30 18.80 -19.44
N PRO A 257 18.49 19.37 -20.35
CA PRO A 257 19.00 20.04 -21.54
C PRO A 257 19.93 21.21 -21.16
N ARG A 258 20.85 21.57 -22.06
CA ARG A 258 21.77 22.68 -21.87
C ARG A 258 21.38 23.84 -22.76
N TYR A 259 21.03 24.95 -22.13
CA TYR A 259 20.65 26.19 -22.81
C TYR A 259 21.71 27.26 -22.50
N THR A 260 22.55 27.60 -23.48
CA THR A 260 23.61 28.61 -23.32
C THR A 260 23.58 29.60 -24.48
N PRO A 261 23.70 30.92 -24.24
CA PRO A 261 23.85 31.58 -22.93
C PRO A 261 22.56 31.53 -22.08
N ASN A 262 22.69 31.65 -20.75
CA ASN A 262 21.60 31.63 -19.77
C ASN A 262 21.76 32.79 -18.79
N ALA A 263 20.71 33.60 -18.59
CA ALA A 263 20.77 34.75 -17.70
C ALA A 263 20.65 34.41 -16.21
N TYR A 264 20.07 33.25 -15.90
CA TYR A 264 19.67 32.86 -14.53
C TYR A 264 20.71 31.97 -13.85
N PHE A 265 21.48 31.22 -14.64
CA PHE A 265 22.48 30.28 -14.13
C PHE A 265 23.89 30.71 -14.54
N PRO A 266 24.77 31.06 -13.58
CA PRO A 266 26.12 31.53 -13.88
C PRO A 266 27.01 30.41 -14.44
N ASP A 267 26.81 29.18 -13.98
CA ASP A 267 27.57 28.01 -14.39
C ASP A 267 26.73 26.73 -14.38
N ARG A 268 27.25 25.69 -15.05
CA ARG A 268 26.54 24.42 -15.21
C ARG A 268 26.44 23.61 -13.91
N ARG A 269 27.39 23.75 -12.98
CA ARG A 269 27.32 23.04 -11.70
C ARG A 269 26.16 23.60 -10.87
N TYR A 270 26.04 24.92 -10.78
CA TYR A 270 24.93 25.58 -10.08
C TYR A 270 23.57 25.22 -10.71
N GLU A 271 23.47 25.28 -12.05
CA GLU A 271 22.28 24.87 -12.80
C GLU A 271 21.85 23.44 -12.46
N LEU A 272 22.78 22.47 -12.58
CA LEU A 272 22.51 21.07 -12.30
C LEU A 272 22.14 20.83 -10.84
N MET A 273 22.83 21.49 -9.90
CA MET A 273 22.55 21.33 -8.47
C MET A 273 21.13 21.78 -8.13
N ARG A 274 20.69 22.93 -8.65
CA ARG A 274 19.33 23.41 -8.44
C ARG A 274 18.29 22.50 -9.10
N HIS A 275 18.52 22.08 -10.34
CA HIS A 275 17.56 21.26 -11.08
C HIS A 275 17.43 19.85 -10.50
N ILE A 276 18.54 19.18 -10.15
CA ILE A 276 18.52 17.87 -9.51
C ILE A 276 17.90 17.95 -8.11
N GLY A 277 18.20 19.01 -7.35
CA GLY A 277 17.59 19.25 -6.04
C GLY A 277 16.07 19.34 -6.13
N ASN A 278 15.55 20.14 -7.07
CA ASN A 278 14.11 20.24 -7.33
C ASN A 278 13.52 18.91 -7.79
N ARG A 279 14.18 18.25 -8.75
CA ARG A 279 13.73 16.97 -9.29
C ARG A 279 13.59 15.91 -8.20
N ALA A 280 14.56 15.82 -7.29
CA ALA A 280 14.53 14.87 -6.20
C ALA A 280 13.28 15.06 -5.31
N GLY A 281 12.92 16.29 -4.96
CA GLY A 281 11.71 16.59 -4.20
C GLY A 281 10.42 16.21 -4.94
N ILE A 282 10.35 16.52 -6.24
CA ILE A 282 9.17 16.24 -7.07
C ILE A 282 8.97 14.73 -7.27
N ILE A 283 10.03 13.97 -7.56
CA ILE A 283 9.93 12.51 -7.68
C ILE A 283 9.61 11.87 -6.31
N ALA A 284 10.12 12.43 -5.21
CA ALA A 284 9.74 11.97 -3.88
C ALA A 284 8.22 12.11 -3.66
N PHE A 285 7.61 13.24 -4.02
CA PHE A 285 6.15 13.39 -3.96
C PHE A 285 5.41 12.39 -4.84
N ALA A 286 5.90 12.08 -6.04
CA ALA A 286 5.31 11.04 -6.87
C ALA A 286 5.40 9.63 -6.25
N ASN A 287 6.40 9.37 -5.41
CA ASN A 287 6.57 8.11 -4.69
C ASN A 287 5.64 7.99 -3.46
N VAL A 288 5.27 9.09 -2.80
CA VAL A 288 4.37 9.08 -1.62
C VAL A 288 3.06 8.29 -1.85
N PRO A 289 2.29 8.51 -2.94
CA PRO A 289 1.08 7.72 -3.18
C PRO A 289 1.36 6.24 -3.48
N LEU A 290 2.49 5.89 -4.12
CA LEU A 290 2.89 4.49 -4.29
C LEU A 290 3.14 3.80 -2.94
N ILE A 291 3.81 4.50 -2.02
CA ILE A 291 4.08 4.01 -0.66
C ILE A 291 2.76 3.67 0.04
N MET A 292 1.75 4.55 -0.06
CA MET A 292 0.42 4.32 0.52
C MET A 292 -0.32 3.17 -0.18
N LEU A 293 -0.22 3.09 -1.51
CA LEU A 293 -0.87 2.05 -2.31
C LEU A 293 -0.37 0.64 -1.96
N TYR A 294 0.95 0.49 -1.81
CA TYR A 294 1.57 -0.79 -1.44
C TYR A 294 1.39 -1.17 0.04
N ALA A 295 1.09 -0.21 0.91
CA ALA A 295 0.77 -0.50 2.31
C ALA A 295 -0.66 -1.03 2.53
N GLY A 296 -1.56 -0.85 1.55
CA GLY A 296 -2.98 -1.16 1.70
C GLY A 296 -3.27 -2.67 1.69
N ARG A 297 -4.07 -3.15 2.66
CA ARG A 297 -4.56 -4.55 2.70
C ARG A 297 -5.76 -4.78 1.80
N ASN A 298 -6.51 -3.72 1.52
CA ASN A 298 -7.73 -3.70 0.71
C ASN A 298 -7.49 -3.01 -0.64
N SER A 299 -6.29 -3.20 -1.22
CA SER A 299 -5.89 -2.55 -2.46
C SER A 299 -6.54 -3.21 -3.68
N LEU A 300 -6.97 -2.41 -4.66
CA LEU A 300 -7.36 -2.94 -5.97
C LEU A 300 -6.17 -3.63 -6.65
N LEU A 301 -4.94 -3.15 -6.39
CA LEU A 301 -3.74 -3.67 -7.00
C LEU A 301 -3.46 -5.12 -6.57
N LEU A 302 -3.67 -5.45 -5.29
CA LEU A 302 -3.67 -6.83 -4.81
C LEU A 302 -4.55 -7.71 -5.69
N ARG A 303 -5.85 -7.36 -5.80
CA ARG A 303 -6.82 -8.16 -6.57
C ARG A 303 -6.45 -8.33 -8.03
N LEU A 304 -5.95 -7.28 -8.67
CA LEU A 304 -5.56 -7.32 -10.09
C LEU A 304 -4.32 -8.19 -10.30
N THR A 305 -3.33 -8.09 -9.42
CA THR A 305 -2.06 -8.78 -9.59
C THR A 305 -2.04 -10.20 -9.05
N ASN A 306 -2.90 -10.51 -8.06
CA ASN A 306 -2.85 -11.76 -7.28
C ASN A 306 -1.47 -11.99 -6.63
N TRP A 307 -0.74 -10.90 -6.34
CA TRP A 307 0.52 -10.95 -5.60
C TRP A 307 0.23 -11.01 -4.10
N SER A 308 1.17 -11.57 -3.34
CA SER A 308 1.01 -11.62 -1.89
C SER A 308 1.10 -10.23 -1.26
N TYR A 309 0.35 -10.01 -0.18
CA TYR A 309 0.48 -8.80 0.63
C TYR A 309 1.92 -8.62 1.17
N SER A 310 2.60 -9.72 1.50
CA SER A 310 4.02 -9.68 1.89
C SER A 310 4.93 -9.09 0.81
N THR A 311 4.62 -9.34 -0.48
CA THR A 311 5.34 -8.75 -1.60
C THR A 311 5.11 -7.24 -1.67
N PHE A 312 3.87 -6.76 -1.52
CA PHE A 312 3.65 -5.31 -1.52
C PHE A 312 4.25 -4.61 -0.30
N ILE A 313 4.25 -5.21 0.88
CA ILE A 313 4.94 -4.63 2.03
C ILE A 313 6.46 -4.58 1.83
N LEU A 314 7.04 -5.54 1.11
CA LEU A 314 8.43 -5.44 0.65
C LEU A 314 8.62 -4.22 -0.26
N LEU A 315 7.76 -4.02 -1.26
CA LEU A 315 7.83 -2.89 -2.19
C LEU A 315 7.60 -1.55 -1.50
N HIS A 316 6.64 -1.46 -0.57
CA HIS A 316 6.42 -0.29 0.28
C HIS A 316 7.72 0.15 0.96
N ARG A 317 8.46 -0.78 1.58
CA ARG A 317 9.74 -0.47 2.23
C ARG A 317 10.77 0.07 1.23
N TRP A 318 10.90 -0.54 0.06
CA TRP A 318 11.88 -0.11 -0.95
C TRP A 318 11.55 1.27 -1.54
N VAL A 319 10.29 1.52 -1.91
CA VAL A 319 9.87 2.84 -2.39
C VAL A 319 10.00 3.89 -1.28
N ALA A 320 9.68 3.55 -0.03
CA ALA A 320 9.86 4.45 1.10
C ALA A 320 11.33 4.82 1.33
N MET A 321 12.26 3.86 1.25
CA MET A 321 13.69 4.15 1.35
C MET A 321 14.16 5.09 0.24
N ILE A 322 13.74 4.85 -1.01
CA ILE A 322 14.08 5.71 -2.16
C ILE A 322 13.52 7.12 -1.97
N CYS A 323 12.27 7.23 -1.56
CA CYS A 323 11.62 8.51 -1.28
C CYS A 323 12.37 9.30 -0.20
N VAL A 324 12.77 8.67 0.91
CA VAL A 324 13.53 9.34 1.97
C VAL A 324 14.90 9.79 1.46
N VAL A 325 15.60 8.97 0.68
CA VAL A 325 16.88 9.35 0.05
C VAL A 325 16.70 10.56 -0.88
N GLN A 326 15.62 10.61 -1.66
CA GLN A 326 15.30 11.73 -2.53
C GLN A 326 14.97 13.02 -1.74
N VAL A 327 14.23 12.92 -0.64
CA VAL A 327 13.94 14.05 0.26
C VAL A 327 15.22 14.59 0.91
N ILE A 328 16.12 13.71 1.36
CA ILE A 328 17.41 14.10 1.92
C ILE A 328 18.28 14.76 0.84
N LEU A 329 18.32 14.19 -0.37
CA LEU A 329 19.06 14.76 -1.50
C LEU A 329 18.55 16.17 -1.84
N HIS A 330 17.23 16.34 -2.00
CA HIS A 330 16.59 17.64 -2.21
C HIS A 330 17.04 18.67 -1.17
N SER A 331 16.95 18.30 0.10
CA SER A 331 17.24 19.19 1.23
C SER A 331 18.72 19.55 1.33
N LEU A 332 19.62 18.58 1.15
CA LEU A 332 21.07 18.82 1.19
C LEU A 332 21.54 19.69 0.03
N MET A 333 20.98 19.49 -1.17
CA MET A 333 21.33 20.31 -2.34
C MET A 333 20.87 21.76 -2.16
N TRP A 334 19.63 21.98 -1.67
CA TRP A 334 19.14 23.32 -1.37
C TRP A 334 19.88 23.98 -0.22
N LEU A 335 20.24 23.23 0.82
CA LEU A 335 21.09 23.74 1.90
C LEU A 335 22.43 24.21 1.35
N GLN A 336 23.10 23.41 0.52
CA GLN A 336 24.37 23.78 -0.09
C GLN A 336 24.24 25.06 -0.95
N ILE A 337 23.20 25.16 -1.79
CA ILE A 337 22.92 26.36 -2.59
C ILE A 337 22.81 27.61 -1.70
N MET A 338 22.08 27.52 -0.58
CA MET A 338 21.83 28.67 0.30
C MET A 338 23.04 29.06 1.15
N VAL A 339 23.90 28.09 1.49
CA VAL A 339 25.16 28.32 2.19
C VAL A 339 26.18 28.98 1.25
N GLU A 340 26.33 28.49 0.02
CA GLU A 340 27.21 29.09 -1.00
C GLU A 340 26.75 30.52 -1.35
N ALA A 341 25.44 30.80 -1.31
CA ALA A 341 24.88 32.13 -1.54
C ALA A 341 24.84 33.05 -0.28
N HIS A 342 25.43 32.63 0.85
CA HIS A 342 25.40 33.36 2.14
C HIS A 342 23.99 33.77 2.62
N SER A 343 22.94 33.10 2.12
CA SER A 343 21.54 33.46 2.33
C SER A 343 20.82 32.55 3.35
N HIS A 344 21.50 31.52 3.85
CA HIS A 344 20.95 30.53 4.78
C HIS A 344 20.28 31.16 6.02
N ALA A 345 20.92 32.16 6.64
CA ALA A 345 20.41 32.82 7.84
C ALA A 345 19.10 33.59 7.61
N VAL A 346 18.82 33.96 6.36
CA VAL A 346 17.58 34.62 5.94
C VAL A 346 16.51 33.57 5.66
N VAL A 347 16.81 32.59 4.80
CA VAL A 347 15.81 31.61 4.34
C VAL A 347 15.30 30.70 5.46
N VAL A 348 16.10 30.41 6.48
CA VAL A 348 15.68 29.59 7.64
C VAL A 348 14.53 30.21 8.45
N LYS A 349 14.31 31.52 8.32
CA LYS A 349 13.21 32.24 8.96
C LYS A 349 11.94 32.25 8.11
N VAL A 350 12.02 31.80 6.85
CA VAL A 350 10.88 31.80 5.92
C VAL A 350 10.00 30.56 6.18
N PRO A 351 8.66 30.70 6.24
CA PRO A 351 7.77 29.60 6.61
C PRO A 351 7.92 28.33 5.76
N TYR A 352 8.03 28.44 4.43
CA TYR A 352 8.16 27.26 3.57
C TYR A 352 9.42 26.44 3.90
N TRP A 353 10.53 27.11 4.26
CA TRP A 353 11.79 26.47 4.61
C TRP A 353 11.69 25.74 5.95
N GLN A 354 11.02 26.34 6.94
CA GLN A 354 10.77 25.71 8.24
C GLN A 354 9.95 24.43 8.10
N TRP A 355 8.88 24.46 7.30
CA TRP A 355 8.09 23.26 7.00
C TRP A 355 8.87 22.22 6.19
N GLY A 356 9.77 22.66 5.31
CA GLY A 356 10.72 21.78 4.62
C GLY A 356 11.65 21.04 5.59
N ILE A 357 12.17 21.73 6.62
CA ILE A 357 12.96 21.11 7.70
C ILE A 357 12.12 20.09 8.47
N VAL A 358 10.90 20.46 8.89
CA VAL A 358 9.99 19.56 9.62
C VAL A 358 9.68 18.30 8.81
N GLY A 359 9.33 18.46 7.52
CA GLY A 359 9.08 17.35 6.61
C GLY A 359 10.29 16.44 6.46
N THR A 360 11.48 17.02 6.23
CA THR A 360 12.74 16.27 6.06
C THR A 360 13.09 15.46 7.30
N LEU A 361 12.96 16.04 8.49
CA LEU A 361 13.19 15.34 9.75
C LEU A 361 12.19 14.20 9.95
N ALA A 362 10.89 14.43 9.69
CA ALA A 362 9.87 13.40 9.81
C ALA A 362 10.13 12.22 8.85
N PHE A 363 10.43 12.48 7.58
CA PHE A 363 10.82 11.45 6.61
C PHE A 363 12.08 10.70 7.06
N SER A 364 13.09 11.41 7.55
CA SER A 364 14.36 10.81 7.97
C SER A 364 14.19 9.91 9.21
N LEU A 365 13.35 10.31 10.17
CA LEU A 365 13.09 9.55 11.40
C LEU A 365 12.25 8.28 11.15
N LEU A 366 11.44 8.24 10.09
CA LEU A 366 10.69 7.03 9.74
C LEU A 366 11.60 5.81 9.53
N LEU A 367 12.81 5.98 8.97
CA LEU A 367 13.73 4.87 8.69
C LEU A 367 14.27 4.17 9.95
N PRO A 368 15.00 4.85 10.87
CA PRO A 368 15.56 4.21 12.06
C PRO A 368 14.48 3.61 12.96
N PHE A 369 13.30 4.23 13.07
CA PHE A 369 12.19 3.66 13.84
C PHE A 369 11.45 2.50 13.15
N SER A 370 11.73 2.24 11.86
CA SER A 370 11.10 1.14 11.11
C SER A 370 12.03 -0.05 10.85
N ILE A 371 13.27 -0.04 11.36
CA ILE A 371 14.21 -1.16 11.17
C ILE A 371 13.75 -2.44 11.86
N LEU A 372 14.09 -3.59 11.29
CA LEU A 372 13.61 -4.90 11.78
C LEU A 372 13.89 -5.17 13.27
N PRO A 373 15.09 -4.88 13.82
CA PRO A 373 15.34 -5.07 15.25
C PRO A 373 14.39 -4.26 16.14
N PHE A 374 14.16 -2.99 15.80
CA PHE A 374 13.26 -2.11 16.55
C PHE A 374 11.81 -2.60 16.48
N ARG A 375 11.31 -2.94 15.28
CA ARG A 375 9.95 -3.47 15.10
C ARG A 375 9.70 -4.78 15.87
N ARG A 376 10.71 -5.63 16.00
CA ARG A 376 10.62 -6.90 16.75
C ARG A 376 10.61 -6.69 18.26
N ALA A 377 11.38 -5.72 18.75
CA ALA A 377 11.46 -5.42 20.17
C ALA A 377 10.21 -4.66 20.65
N MET A 378 9.78 -3.62 19.92
CA MET A 378 8.77 -2.66 20.37
C MET A 378 7.74 -2.36 19.26
N TYR A 379 7.05 -3.39 18.77
CA TYR A 379 6.11 -3.29 17.64
C TYR A 379 5.06 -2.19 17.82
N GLU A 380 4.47 -2.08 19.00
CA GLU A 380 3.41 -1.10 19.30
C GLU A 380 3.92 0.35 19.21
N ILE A 381 5.13 0.61 19.73
CA ILE A 381 5.76 1.92 19.66
C ILE A 381 6.12 2.25 18.21
N PHE A 382 6.69 1.28 17.49
CA PHE A 382 6.95 1.41 16.06
C PHE A 382 5.70 1.85 15.30
N LEU A 383 4.57 1.16 15.49
CA LEU A 383 3.34 1.45 14.74
C LEU A 383 2.83 2.88 15.01
N ILE A 384 2.83 3.30 16.27
CA ILE A 384 2.39 4.66 16.65
C ILE A 384 3.35 5.71 16.07
N LEU A 385 4.66 5.57 16.29
CA LEU A 385 5.65 6.51 15.76
C LEU A 385 5.58 6.60 14.23
N HIS A 386 5.43 5.47 13.55
CA HIS A 386 5.34 5.43 12.10
C HIS A 386 4.13 6.21 11.58
N ILE A 387 2.96 6.05 12.19
CA ILE A 387 1.75 6.81 11.81
C ILE A 387 1.92 8.30 12.10
N VAL A 388 2.41 8.66 13.30
CA VAL A 388 2.61 10.06 13.69
C VAL A 388 3.59 10.76 12.76
N PHE A 389 4.76 10.17 12.51
CA PHE A 389 5.74 10.75 11.59
C PHE A 389 5.23 10.77 10.14
N ALA A 390 4.46 9.78 9.68
CA ALA A 390 3.85 9.81 8.35
C ALA A 390 2.86 10.99 8.21
N VAL A 391 2.03 11.27 9.23
CA VAL A 391 1.14 12.44 9.24
C VAL A 391 1.94 13.75 9.23
N ILE A 392 2.96 13.87 10.08
CA ILE A 392 3.82 15.06 10.14
C ILE A 392 4.54 15.26 8.80
N ALA A 393 5.02 14.20 8.15
CA ALA A 393 5.66 14.27 6.85
C ALA A 393 4.69 14.76 5.76
N LEU A 394 3.45 14.28 5.73
CA LEU A 394 2.43 14.74 4.77
C LEU A 394 2.02 16.19 5.02
N VAL A 395 1.75 16.56 6.27
CA VAL A 395 1.37 17.92 6.66
C VAL A 395 2.52 18.90 6.41
N GLY A 396 3.75 18.52 6.77
CA GLY A 396 4.93 19.32 6.50
C GLY A 396 5.20 19.50 5.01
N SER A 397 4.96 18.45 4.21
CA SER A 397 5.04 18.54 2.75
C SER A 397 3.99 19.49 2.17
N TRP A 398 2.75 19.43 2.68
CA TRP A 398 1.65 20.30 2.27
C TRP A 398 1.96 21.77 2.56
N TYR A 399 2.35 22.10 3.79
CA TYR A 399 2.68 23.48 4.13
C TYR A 399 3.95 23.98 3.45
N HIS A 400 4.93 23.09 3.21
CA HIS A 400 6.12 23.44 2.44
C HIS A 400 5.78 23.93 1.03
N ILE A 401 4.89 23.24 0.30
CA ILE A 401 4.47 23.69 -1.04
C ILE A 401 3.49 24.85 -0.99
N TRP A 402 2.57 24.87 -0.02
CA TRP A 402 1.60 25.96 0.14
C TRP A 402 2.29 27.31 0.32
N TYR A 403 3.24 27.41 1.27
CA TYR A 403 3.97 28.67 1.50
C TYR A 403 4.98 29.01 0.40
N LEU A 404 5.36 28.05 -0.43
CA LEU A 404 6.29 28.28 -1.53
C LEU A 404 5.58 28.72 -2.82
N PHE A 405 4.41 28.17 -3.10
CA PHE A 405 3.74 28.29 -4.38
C PHE A 405 2.27 28.76 -4.31
N GLU A 406 1.65 28.86 -3.14
CA GLU A 406 0.27 29.35 -2.98
C GLU A 406 -0.74 28.63 -3.90
N ASP A 407 -0.75 27.29 -3.90
CA ASP A 407 -1.55 26.40 -4.78
C ASP A 407 -1.26 26.49 -6.28
N THR A 408 -0.26 27.27 -6.67
CA THR A 408 0.10 27.38 -8.08
C THR A 408 1.12 26.33 -8.50
N SER A 409 1.42 25.25 -7.76
CA SER A 409 2.50 24.32 -8.15
C SER A 409 2.03 23.09 -8.94
N GLY A 410 0.83 22.59 -8.65
CA GLY A 410 0.31 21.33 -9.18
C GLY A 410 0.92 20.09 -8.49
N PHE A 411 1.87 20.26 -7.57
CA PHE A 411 2.46 19.17 -6.79
C PHE A 411 1.53 18.68 -5.67
N GLU A 412 0.59 19.54 -5.24
CA GLU A 412 -0.46 19.22 -4.28
C GLU A 412 -1.23 17.96 -4.70
N LEU A 413 -1.39 17.76 -6.02
CA LEU A 413 -2.06 16.60 -6.61
C LEU A 413 -1.48 15.26 -6.11
N TRP A 414 -0.16 15.13 -5.97
CA TRP A 414 0.46 13.89 -5.49
C TRP A 414 0.11 13.59 -4.03
N LEU A 415 0.03 14.64 -3.20
CA LEU A 415 -0.37 14.52 -1.80
C LEU A 415 -1.87 14.20 -1.69
N ILE A 416 -2.71 14.84 -2.51
CA ILE A 416 -4.15 14.55 -2.59
C ILE A 416 -4.37 13.08 -2.96
N ILE A 417 -3.68 12.56 -3.99
CA ILE A 417 -3.76 11.15 -4.37
C ILE A 417 -3.33 10.24 -3.21
N ALA A 418 -2.25 10.57 -2.51
CA ALA A 418 -1.78 9.77 -1.37
C ALA A 418 -2.79 9.73 -0.22
N ILE A 419 -3.35 10.88 0.15
CA ILE A 419 -4.38 11.02 1.19
C ILE A 419 -5.65 10.26 0.76
N ALA A 420 -6.06 10.35 -0.49
CA ALA A 420 -7.22 9.64 -1.02
C ALA A 420 -7.04 8.12 -0.96
N ILE A 421 -5.88 7.60 -1.38
CA ILE A 421 -5.55 6.18 -1.28
C ILE A 421 -5.57 5.71 0.18
N TRP A 422 -4.97 6.49 1.08
CA TRP A 422 -4.93 6.15 2.50
C TRP A 422 -6.32 6.16 3.13
N GLY A 423 -7.11 7.21 2.87
CA GLY A 423 -8.48 7.35 3.35
C GLY A 423 -9.41 6.25 2.83
N TYR A 424 -9.34 5.94 1.52
CA TYR A 424 -10.09 4.85 0.91
C TYR A 424 -9.83 3.52 1.62
N GLU A 425 -8.57 3.23 1.93
CA GLU A 425 -8.18 2.02 2.63
C GLU A 425 -8.82 1.94 4.03
N ARG A 426 -8.87 3.05 4.78
CA ARG A 426 -9.52 3.12 6.09
C ARG A 426 -11.03 2.95 6.01
N VAL A 427 -11.68 3.61 5.05
CA VAL A 427 -13.14 3.49 4.84
C VAL A 427 -13.51 2.05 4.51
N LEU A 428 -12.76 1.37 3.63
CA LEU A 428 -13.03 -0.03 3.31
C LEU A 428 -12.92 -0.97 4.52
N ARG A 429 -11.96 -0.74 5.42
CA ARG A 429 -11.86 -1.51 6.66
C ARG A 429 -13.10 -1.34 7.52
N ILE A 430 -13.54 -0.08 7.70
CA ILE A 430 -14.75 0.25 8.46
C ILE A 430 -15.97 -0.47 7.88
N VAL A 431 -16.15 -0.40 6.57
CA VAL A 431 -17.25 -1.09 5.87
C VAL A 431 -17.16 -2.60 6.09
N ARG A 432 -15.98 -3.23 5.95
CA ARG A 432 -15.81 -4.69 6.05
C ARG A 432 -16.13 -5.25 7.44
N PHE A 433 -15.58 -4.67 8.51
CA PHE A 433 -15.89 -5.19 9.85
C PHE A 433 -17.32 -4.84 10.29
N SER A 434 -17.89 -3.73 9.80
CA SER A 434 -19.28 -3.35 10.11
C SER A 434 -20.30 -4.34 9.52
N ARG A 435 -19.97 -5.05 8.44
CA ARG A 435 -20.86 -6.06 7.82
C ARG A 435 -21.21 -7.23 8.75
N HIS A 436 -20.28 -7.65 9.60
CA HIS A 436 -20.52 -8.75 10.54
C HIS A 436 -21.07 -8.25 11.89
N GLY A 437 -20.84 -6.97 12.22
CA GLY A 437 -21.18 -6.41 13.53
C GLY A 437 -20.39 -7.07 14.66
N ILE A 438 -20.91 -6.93 15.89
CA ILE A 438 -20.33 -7.57 17.07
C ILE A 438 -20.77 -9.03 17.12
N LYS A 439 -19.79 -9.95 17.15
CA LYS A 439 -20.01 -11.39 17.23
C LYS A 439 -19.53 -11.93 18.57
N LYS A 440 -20.04 -13.10 18.97
CA LYS A 440 -19.59 -13.83 20.16
C LYS A 440 -18.63 -14.93 19.75
N ALA A 441 -17.46 -14.99 20.37
CA ALA A 441 -16.45 -16.02 20.16
C ALA A 441 -16.35 -16.94 21.39
N TYR A 442 -16.32 -18.23 21.14
CA TYR A 442 -16.15 -19.27 22.17
C TYR A 442 -14.71 -19.77 22.12
N VAL A 443 -13.99 -19.64 23.23
CA VAL A 443 -12.57 -20.01 23.30
C VAL A 443 -12.44 -21.29 24.11
N THR A 444 -11.87 -22.32 23.51
CA THR A 444 -11.57 -23.61 24.13
C THR A 444 -10.06 -23.85 24.15
N ARG A 445 -9.57 -24.43 25.25
CA ARG A 445 -8.16 -24.75 25.40
C ARG A 445 -7.89 -26.15 24.86
N VAL A 446 -7.08 -26.24 23.80
CA VAL A 446 -6.69 -27.52 23.19
C VAL A 446 -5.46 -28.09 23.91
N ASP A 447 -4.53 -27.20 24.26
CA ASP A 447 -3.27 -27.57 24.91
C ASP A 447 -2.70 -26.38 25.70
N GLU A 448 -1.55 -26.54 26.36
CA GLU A 448 -0.80 -25.44 26.97
C GLU A 448 -0.36 -24.36 25.98
N LYS A 449 -0.18 -24.76 24.71
CA LYS A 449 0.28 -23.86 23.65
C LYS A 449 -0.82 -23.42 22.68
N TYR A 450 -1.92 -24.17 22.54
CA TYR A 450 -2.90 -23.96 21.48
C TYR A 450 -4.31 -23.73 22.02
N LEU A 451 -4.99 -22.76 21.42
CA LEU A 451 -6.40 -22.44 21.67
C LEU A 451 -7.21 -22.65 20.38
N ARG A 452 -8.46 -23.03 20.55
CA ARG A 452 -9.48 -23.06 19.50
C ARG A 452 -10.49 -21.96 19.78
N ILE A 453 -10.81 -21.17 18.75
CA ILE A 453 -11.78 -20.08 18.83
C ILE A 453 -12.88 -20.35 17.80
N ASP A 454 -14.10 -20.60 18.25
CA ASP A 454 -15.26 -20.83 17.39
C ASP A 454 -16.15 -19.58 17.34
N ILE A 455 -16.49 -19.15 16.12
CA ILE A 455 -17.30 -17.96 15.86
C ILE A 455 -18.50 -18.37 14.98
N PRO A 456 -19.71 -18.52 15.57
CA PRO A 456 -20.91 -18.87 14.81
C PRO A 456 -21.41 -17.71 13.94
N ASP A 457 -22.23 -18.04 12.94
CA ASP A 457 -22.93 -17.10 12.05
C ASP A 457 -21.98 -16.15 11.29
N VAL A 458 -20.81 -16.67 10.92
CA VAL A 458 -19.85 -16.01 10.04
C VAL A 458 -19.46 -17.00 8.96
N ASP A 459 -19.67 -16.61 7.71
CA ASP A 459 -19.19 -17.35 6.54
C ASP A 459 -18.07 -16.53 5.91
N ALA A 460 -16.84 -17.02 6.01
CA ALA A 460 -15.66 -16.34 5.51
C ALA A 460 -14.59 -17.35 5.10
N HIS A 461 -13.61 -16.90 4.31
CA HIS A 461 -12.51 -17.75 3.85
C HIS A 461 -11.17 -17.03 3.96
N GLY A 462 -10.08 -17.78 3.81
CA GLY A 462 -8.71 -17.25 3.83
C GLY A 462 -8.30 -16.82 5.24
N HIS A 463 -7.95 -15.55 5.40
CA HIS A 463 -7.53 -14.97 6.67
C HIS A 463 -8.53 -13.92 7.14
N CYS A 464 -8.68 -13.79 8.45
CA CYS A 464 -9.44 -12.72 9.09
C CYS A 464 -8.59 -11.97 10.10
N PHE A 465 -8.94 -10.71 10.32
CA PHE A 465 -8.47 -9.89 11.41
C PHE A 465 -9.54 -9.81 12.47
N VAL A 466 -9.21 -10.24 13.68
CA VAL A 466 -10.13 -10.24 14.83
C VAL A 466 -9.71 -9.17 15.81
N TYR A 467 -10.71 -8.42 16.28
CA TYR A 467 -10.58 -7.39 17.32
C TYR A 467 -11.22 -7.90 18.61
N PHE A 468 -10.56 -7.70 19.75
CA PHE A 468 -11.02 -8.13 21.07
C PHE A 468 -11.28 -6.92 21.99
N PRO A 469 -12.38 -6.16 21.78
CA PRO A 469 -12.65 -4.92 22.49
C PRO A 469 -12.75 -5.08 24.02
N THR A 470 -13.10 -6.27 24.52
CA THR A 470 -13.28 -6.53 25.97
C THR A 470 -12.03 -7.09 26.65
N LEU A 471 -10.93 -7.33 25.92
CA LEU A 471 -9.73 -8.00 26.44
C LEU A 471 -8.59 -7.02 26.81
N SER A 472 -8.63 -5.82 26.22
CA SER A 472 -7.66 -4.74 26.42
C SER A 472 -8.35 -3.40 26.22
N TRP A 473 -7.80 -2.33 26.79
CA TRP A 473 -8.24 -0.95 26.51
C TRP A 473 -7.98 -0.53 25.06
N ARG A 474 -7.11 -1.27 24.36
CA ARG A 474 -6.70 -1.03 22.97
C ARG A 474 -7.68 -1.68 21.99
N VAL A 475 -8.87 -1.13 21.91
CA VAL A 475 -9.97 -1.68 21.09
C VAL A 475 -9.68 -1.68 19.57
N TRP A 476 -8.67 -0.94 19.12
CA TRP A 476 -8.23 -0.84 17.73
C TRP A 476 -7.20 -1.90 17.29
N GLU A 477 -6.65 -2.68 18.23
CA GLU A 477 -5.73 -3.77 17.90
C GLU A 477 -6.46 -4.87 17.13
N ASN A 478 -5.90 -5.24 15.98
CA ASN A 478 -6.38 -6.36 15.16
C ASN A 478 -5.30 -7.42 15.04
N HIS A 479 -5.72 -8.69 15.12
CA HIS A 479 -4.84 -9.84 15.04
C HIS A 479 -5.25 -10.73 13.86
N PRO A 480 -4.31 -11.04 12.93
CA PRO A 480 -4.61 -11.93 11.82
C PRO A 480 -4.64 -13.39 12.26
N PHE A 481 -5.64 -14.11 11.78
CA PHE A 481 -5.80 -15.55 11.96
C PHE A 481 -6.27 -16.19 10.66
N SER A 482 -5.84 -17.43 10.43
CA SER A 482 -6.31 -18.24 9.31
C SER A 482 -7.64 -18.92 9.67
N ILE A 483 -8.55 -18.95 8.71
CA ILE A 483 -9.92 -19.45 8.89
C ILE A 483 -10.01 -20.94 8.51
N VAL A 484 -10.65 -21.74 9.35
CA VAL A 484 -11.14 -23.07 9.03
C VAL A 484 -12.67 -23.05 9.02
N ASN A 485 -13.31 -23.50 7.94
CA ASN A 485 -14.78 -23.52 7.85
C ASN A 485 -15.36 -24.80 8.45
N CYS A 486 -16.42 -24.65 9.26
CA CYS A 486 -17.09 -25.78 9.90
C CYS A 486 -18.61 -25.69 9.74
N SER A 487 -19.25 -26.85 9.55
CA SER A 487 -20.71 -27.01 9.60
C SER A 487 -21.10 -27.56 10.98
N ARG A 488 -22.09 -26.96 11.67
CA ARG A 488 -22.45 -27.27 13.08
C ARG A 488 -22.83 -28.74 13.40
N GLY A 489 -22.91 -29.65 12.43
CA GLY A 489 -22.90 -31.10 12.71
C GLY A 489 -21.67 -31.57 13.52
N GLN A 490 -20.65 -30.71 13.64
CA GLN A 490 -19.36 -30.92 14.30
C GLN A 490 -19.20 -30.16 15.63
N MET A 491 -20.24 -29.50 16.17
CA MET A 491 -20.16 -28.69 17.42
C MET A 491 -21.10 -29.18 18.53
N LYS A 492 -21.24 -30.49 18.74
CA LYS A 492 -21.91 -31.03 19.93
C LYS A 492 -20.86 -31.52 20.95
N GLU A 493 -20.42 -30.60 21.80
CA GLU A 493 -20.05 -30.89 23.18
C GLU A 493 -20.52 -29.68 24.01
N GLU A 494 -21.72 -29.77 24.59
CA GLU A 494 -22.03 -28.97 25.77
C GLU A 494 -21.28 -29.58 26.96
N PRO A 495 -20.65 -28.79 27.83
CA PRO A 495 -20.00 -29.34 29.01
C PRO A 495 -21.08 -29.77 30.02
N THR A 496 -21.33 -31.08 30.09
CA THR A 496 -22.08 -31.68 31.20
C THR A 496 -21.28 -31.50 32.49
N VAL A 497 -21.77 -30.63 33.37
CA VAL A 497 -21.31 -30.50 34.75
C VAL A 497 -21.65 -31.80 35.48
N SER A 498 -20.66 -32.69 35.65
CA SER A 498 -20.75 -33.83 36.56
C SER A 498 -20.44 -33.36 37.98
N SER A 499 -21.47 -33.07 38.76
CA SER A 499 -21.36 -32.93 40.21
C SER A 499 -21.12 -34.30 40.84
N SER A 500 -19.86 -34.61 41.19
CA SER A 500 -19.53 -35.74 42.04
C SER A 500 -19.71 -35.35 43.51
N SER A 501 -20.81 -35.78 44.13
CA SER A 501 -20.88 -35.93 45.58
C SER A 501 -20.96 -37.41 45.92
N SER A 502 -19.91 -37.88 46.59
CA SER A 502 -19.76 -39.20 47.20
C SER A 502 -20.92 -39.54 48.15
N GLN A 503 -21.42 -40.77 48.08
CA GLN A 503 -21.71 -41.59 49.26
C GLN A 503 -21.90 -43.06 48.88
N ALA A 504 -21.35 -43.91 49.75
CA ALA A 504 -21.25 -45.35 49.64
C ALA A 504 -22.50 -46.08 50.18
N GLU A 505 -22.65 -47.34 49.76
CA GLU A 505 -23.36 -48.45 50.44
C GLU A 505 -24.88 -48.32 50.70
N ASN A 506 -25.72 -49.11 50.00
CA ASN A 506 -26.08 -50.47 50.40
C ASN A 506 -27.24 -51.08 49.58
N GLU A 507 -27.10 -52.39 49.40
CA GLU A 507 -28.00 -53.50 49.05
C GLU A 507 -29.53 -53.34 48.80
N THR A 508 -29.95 -54.06 47.75
CA THR A 508 -31.12 -54.95 47.60
C THR A 508 -32.55 -54.45 47.26
N LYS A 509 -33.07 -55.10 46.20
CA LYS A 509 -34.41 -55.68 45.99
C LYS A 509 -35.62 -54.77 45.64
N ASP A 510 -36.04 -54.96 44.38
CA ASP A 510 -37.36 -55.46 43.97
C ASP A 510 -38.66 -54.65 44.18
N THR A 511 -39.26 -54.29 43.02
CA THR A 511 -40.68 -54.49 42.64
C THR A 511 -41.77 -53.48 43.12
N VAL A 512 -42.23 -52.65 42.16
CA VAL A 512 -43.65 -52.48 41.72
C VAL A 512 -44.66 -51.60 42.50
N ASN A 513 -45.39 -50.82 41.68
CA ASN A 513 -46.74 -50.24 41.76
C ASN A 513 -47.03 -48.90 42.48
N SER A 514 -47.34 -47.93 41.61
CA SER A 514 -48.50 -47.02 41.56
C SER A 514 -49.67 -47.24 42.52
N THR A 515 -50.15 -46.12 43.11
CA THR A 515 -51.51 -45.48 43.09
C THR A 515 -51.76 -44.80 44.45
N GLU A 516 -51.70 -43.47 44.52
CA GLU A 516 -52.83 -42.50 44.45
C GLU A 516 -53.79 -42.47 45.66
N ALA A 517 -53.85 -41.28 46.29
CA ALA A 517 -55.03 -40.62 46.89
C ALA A 517 -54.56 -39.27 47.48
N SER A 518 -54.77 -38.10 46.84
CA SER A 518 -55.96 -37.21 46.92
C SER A 518 -56.09 -36.50 48.29
N LEU A 519 -56.32 -35.18 48.48
CA LEU A 519 -57.25 -34.26 47.82
C LEU A 519 -57.11 -32.81 48.38
N SER A 520 -57.34 -31.81 47.51
CA SER A 520 -57.91 -30.44 47.76
C SER A 520 -57.08 -29.39 48.53
N LYS A 521 -57.04 -28.08 48.19
CA LYS A 521 -58.01 -27.21 47.49
C LYS A 521 -57.32 -25.90 46.97
N GLU A 522 -57.94 -25.31 45.94
CA GLU A 522 -57.62 -24.14 45.08
C GLU A 522 -57.36 -22.79 45.82
N VAL A 523 -56.72 -21.75 45.24
CA VAL A 523 -57.25 -20.82 44.20
C VAL A 523 -56.13 -20.03 43.48
N GLY A 524 -56.28 -19.85 42.14
CA GLY A 524 -55.75 -18.67 41.41
C GLY A 524 -54.92 -18.94 40.14
N ALA A 525 -55.53 -19.44 39.07
CA ALA A 525 -54.90 -19.68 37.77
C ALA A 525 -55.29 -18.64 36.70
N VAL A 526 -54.33 -18.26 35.84
CA VAL A 526 -54.57 -17.99 34.41
C VAL A 526 -53.50 -18.75 33.63
N ALA A 527 -53.91 -19.82 32.97
CA ALA A 527 -53.08 -20.70 32.17
C ALA A 527 -53.31 -20.45 30.68
N ILE A 528 -52.25 -20.42 29.88
CA ILE A 528 -52.33 -20.70 28.44
C ILE A 528 -51.24 -21.70 28.05
N LYS A 529 -51.70 -22.95 27.89
CA LYS A 529 -51.27 -24.06 27.03
C LYS A 529 -49.88 -24.01 26.38
N ARG A 530 -49.07 -25.04 26.70
CA ARG A 530 -48.10 -25.67 25.79
C ARG A 530 -48.79 -26.11 24.49
N PRO A 531 -48.14 -25.94 23.33
CA PRO A 531 -48.17 -26.92 22.28
C PRO A 531 -46.92 -27.81 22.33
N SER A 532 -47.19 -29.10 22.26
CA SER A 532 -46.30 -30.20 21.93
C SER A 532 -45.60 -30.01 20.57
N ASN A 533 -44.39 -30.55 20.48
CA ASN A 533 -43.76 -31.11 19.27
C ASN A 533 -43.99 -30.36 17.96
N LEU A 534 -43.07 -29.46 17.62
CA LEU A 534 -42.63 -29.32 16.23
C LEU A 534 -41.16 -29.69 16.16
N ALA A 535 -40.86 -30.64 15.29
CA ALA A 535 -39.53 -30.88 14.78
C ALA A 535 -39.02 -29.57 14.16
N GLU A 536 -38.22 -28.80 14.90
CA GLU A 536 -37.39 -27.77 14.29
C GLU A 536 -36.29 -28.48 13.51
N SER A 537 -36.46 -28.49 12.19
CA SER A 537 -35.38 -28.82 11.26
C SER A 537 -34.17 -27.96 11.62
N SER A 538 -33.14 -28.56 12.20
CA SER A 538 -31.89 -27.88 12.54
C SER A 538 -31.21 -27.41 11.26
N VAL A 539 -31.49 -26.17 10.85
CA VAL A 539 -30.74 -25.52 9.77
C VAL A 539 -29.29 -25.45 10.22
N ALA A 540 -28.39 -26.12 9.50
CA ALA A 540 -26.97 -26.11 9.78
C ALA A 540 -26.46 -24.67 9.77
N GLN A 541 -26.24 -24.08 10.95
CA GLN A 541 -25.63 -22.76 11.07
C GLN A 541 -24.14 -22.88 10.73
N SER A 542 -23.70 -22.09 9.75
CA SER A 542 -22.31 -21.98 9.32
C SER A 542 -21.50 -21.14 10.30
N GLY A 543 -20.26 -21.55 10.58
CA GLY A 543 -19.34 -20.78 11.42
C GLY A 543 -17.88 -20.98 11.02
N ILE A 544 -17.02 -20.12 11.56
CA ILE A 544 -15.57 -20.21 11.38
C ILE A 544 -14.89 -20.65 12.68
N THR A 545 -13.83 -21.44 12.54
CA THR A 545 -12.95 -21.88 13.63
C THR A 545 -11.54 -21.38 13.38
N LEU A 546 -10.90 -20.86 14.43
CA LEU A 546 -9.52 -20.38 14.40
C LEU A 546 -8.69 -21.20 15.39
N PHE A 547 -7.53 -21.70 14.97
CA PHE A 547 -6.55 -22.27 15.89
C PHE A 547 -5.43 -21.27 16.12
N VAL A 548 -5.19 -20.94 17.40
CA VAL A 548 -4.30 -19.86 17.81
C VAL A 548 -3.18 -20.41 18.68
N SER A 549 -1.94 -20.05 18.34
CA SER A 549 -0.78 -20.28 19.22
C SER A 549 -0.78 -19.22 20.32
N ILE A 550 -0.60 -19.65 21.57
CA ILE A 550 -0.45 -18.75 22.71
C ILE A 550 0.95 -18.14 22.64
N GLU A 551 1.00 -16.90 22.17
CA GLU A 551 2.21 -16.07 22.14
C GLU A 551 2.13 -14.94 23.20
N ARG A 552 3.16 -14.09 23.27
CA ARG A 552 3.19 -12.88 24.12
C ARG A 552 2.11 -11.87 23.68
N GLY A 553 1.71 -10.98 24.59
CA GLY A 553 0.80 -9.87 24.27
C GLY A 553 -0.67 -10.21 24.50
N LEU A 554 -1.52 -10.01 23.49
CA LEU A 554 -2.97 -10.22 23.64
C LEU A 554 -3.33 -11.71 23.80
N THR A 555 -2.69 -12.60 23.03
CA THR A 555 -2.97 -14.04 23.04
C THR A 555 -2.69 -14.70 24.39
N SER A 556 -1.78 -14.16 25.21
CA SER A 556 -1.53 -14.68 26.56
C SER A 556 -2.65 -14.39 27.56
N LYS A 557 -3.59 -13.48 27.22
CA LYS A 557 -4.77 -13.19 28.04
C LYS A 557 -5.96 -14.09 27.73
N LEU A 558 -5.96 -14.74 26.56
CA LEU A 558 -7.05 -15.61 26.12
C LEU A 558 -7.23 -16.89 26.96
N PRO A 559 -6.17 -17.57 27.46
CA PRO A 559 -6.32 -18.79 28.27
C PRO A 559 -7.20 -18.59 29.50
N LYS A 560 -6.99 -17.49 30.26
CA LYS A 560 -7.81 -17.16 31.45
C LYS A 560 -9.29 -16.99 31.13
N LYS A 561 -9.62 -16.60 29.90
CA LYS A 561 -11.01 -16.44 29.43
C LYS A 561 -11.59 -17.76 28.92
N ALA A 562 -10.76 -18.61 28.33
CA ALA A 562 -11.12 -19.97 27.97
C ALA A 562 -11.53 -20.77 29.22
N ASP A 563 -10.72 -20.69 30.28
CA ASP A 563 -10.97 -21.40 31.54
C ASP A 563 -12.27 -20.92 32.24
N ALA A 564 -12.69 -19.67 31.98
CA ALA A 564 -13.92 -19.10 32.53
C ALA A 564 -15.18 -19.50 31.75
N GLY A 565 -15.07 -20.04 30.52
CA GLY A 565 -16.21 -20.43 29.69
C GLY A 565 -17.12 -19.29 29.21
N ILE A 566 -16.70 -18.03 29.36
CA ILE A 566 -17.53 -16.85 29.00
C ILE A 566 -17.26 -16.46 27.54
N PRO A 567 -18.30 -16.32 26.70
CA PRO A 567 -18.12 -15.90 25.31
C PRO A 567 -17.57 -14.46 25.23
N LEU A 568 -16.60 -14.25 24.36
CA LEU A 568 -15.96 -12.95 24.14
C LEU A 568 -16.68 -12.18 23.03
N SER A 569 -16.92 -10.88 23.24
CA SER A 569 -17.39 -10.00 22.17
C SER A 569 -16.22 -9.63 21.25
N ILE A 570 -16.37 -9.89 19.96
CA ILE A 570 -15.34 -9.64 18.95
C ILE A 570 -15.90 -8.91 17.73
N LEU A 571 -15.02 -8.25 16.98
CA LEU A 571 -15.31 -7.78 15.62
C LEU A 571 -14.45 -8.57 14.63
N VAL A 572 -15.02 -8.92 13.49
CA VAL A 572 -14.37 -9.76 12.47
C VAL A 572 -14.29 -9.01 11.14
N GLU A 573 -13.07 -8.73 10.70
CA GLU A 573 -12.74 -8.24 9.36
C GLU A 573 -12.18 -9.43 8.55
N SER A 574 -12.97 -10.02 7.66
CA SER A 574 -12.63 -11.31 7.04
C SER A 574 -12.43 -11.24 5.52
N SER A 575 -12.09 -12.39 4.93
CA SER A 575 -11.92 -12.60 3.47
C SER A 575 -10.65 -11.98 2.89
N TYR A 576 -9.52 -12.11 3.61
CA TYR A 576 -8.18 -11.76 3.10
C TYR A 576 -7.45 -12.97 2.52
N GLY A 577 -6.51 -12.72 1.60
CA GLY A 577 -5.55 -13.73 1.10
C GLY A 577 -6.06 -14.67 0.01
N HIS A 578 -7.31 -14.52 -0.43
CA HIS A 578 -7.91 -15.40 -1.43
C HIS A 578 -8.57 -14.61 -2.57
N GLU A 579 -7.83 -13.65 -3.15
CA GLU A 579 -8.33 -12.83 -4.26
C GLU A 579 -8.54 -13.65 -5.53
N ASP A 580 -7.92 -14.83 -5.61
CA ASP A 580 -8.23 -15.88 -6.57
C ASP A 580 -8.78 -17.13 -5.83
N PRO A 581 -10.10 -17.39 -5.83
CA PRO A 581 -10.71 -18.56 -5.18
C PRO A 581 -10.27 -19.89 -5.81
N THR A 582 -9.68 -19.86 -7.02
CA THR A 582 -9.18 -21.06 -7.71
C THR A 582 -7.73 -21.39 -7.38
N ARG A 583 -7.03 -20.52 -6.62
CA ARG A 583 -5.60 -20.65 -6.29
C ARG A 583 -5.22 -22.02 -5.75
N PHE A 584 -6.07 -22.61 -4.91
CA PHE A 584 -5.85 -23.91 -4.30
C PHE A 584 -6.71 -25.03 -4.88
N GLN A 585 -7.58 -24.73 -5.86
CA GLN A 585 -8.42 -25.75 -6.46
C GLN A 585 -7.59 -26.61 -7.43
N PRO A 586 -7.74 -27.95 -7.39
CA PRO A 586 -7.15 -28.84 -8.37
C PRO A 586 -7.63 -28.47 -9.78
N THR A 587 -6.69 -28.26 -10.68
CA THR A 587 -6.96 -27.98 -12.10
C THR A 587 -6.63 -29.20 -12.94
N THR A 588 -7.06 -29.23 -14.20
CA THR A 588 -6.61 -30.26 -15.14
C THR A 588 -5.09 -30.22 -15.37
N GLU A 589 -4.47 -29.04 -15.22
CA GLU A 589 -3.03 -28.88 -15.34
C GLU A 589 -2.28 -29.35 -14.10
N TYR A 590 -2.82 -29.07 -12.91
CA TYR A 590 -2.29 -29.47 -11.60
C TYR A 590 -3.36 -30.26 -10.81
N PRO A 591 -3.54 -31.56 -11.12
CA PRO A 591 -4.52 -32.39 -10.44
C PRO A 591 -4.08 -32.82 -9.02
N ASN A 592 -2.77 -32.85 -8.76
CA ASN A 592 -2.22 -33.33 -7.49
C ASN A 592 -1.93 -32.15 -6.54
N THR A 593 -2.20 -32.35 -5.25
CA THR A 593 -2.01 -31.35 -4.19
C THR A 593 -1.24 -31.96 -3.02
N ILE A 594 -0.13 -31.31 -2.65
CA ILE A 594 0.68 -31.65 -1.47
C ILE A 594 0.65 -30.45 -0.53
N CYS A 595 0.11 -30.64 0.66
CA CYS A 595 0.10 -29.64 1.72
C CYS A 595 1.16 -29.98 2.76
N ILE A 596 2.07 -29.05 3.05
CA ILE A 596 3.08 -29.18 4.11
C ILE A 596 2.79 -28.16 5.19
N ALA A 597 2.46 -28.64 6.39
CA ALA A 597 2.08 -27.81 7.52
C ALA A 597 3.04 -27.97 8.71
N GLY A 598 3.26 -26.88 9.43
CA GLY A 598 3.99 -26.88 10.71
C GLY A 598 3.18 -26.23 11.82
N GLY A 599 2.90 -26.97 12.89
CA GLY A 599 2.10 -26.47 14.03
C GLY A 599 0.71 -25.99 13.60
N VAL A 600 0.30 -24.78 14.02
CA VAL A 600 -0.99 -24.17 13.63
C VAL A 600 -1.10 -23.82 12.14
N GLY A 601 0.00 -23.88 11.37
CA GLY A 601 -0.02 -23.65 9.92
C GLY A 601 -0.93 -24.60 9.14
N VAL A 602 -1.36 -25.71 9.76
CA VAL A 602 -2.38 -26.62 9.19
C VAL A 602 -3.68 -25.88 8.84
N THR A 603 -4.03 -24.84 9.61
CA THR A 603 -5.25 -24.05 9.40
C THR A 603 -5.31 -23.34 8.06
N ALA A 604 -4.17 -22.88 7.55
CA ALA A 604 -4.11 -22.18 6.26
C ALA A 604 -4.19 -23.14 5.07
N VAL A 605 -3.74 -24.39 5.23
CA VAL A 605 -3.71 -25.39 4.15
C VAL A 605 -4.94 -26.29 4.13
N LEU A 606 -5.63 -26.43 5.27
CA LEU A 606 -6.78 -27.31 5.39
C LEU A 606 -7.93 -26.94 4.43
N PRO A 607 -8.30 -25.66 4.20
CA PRO A 607 -9.31 -25.31 3.22
C PRO A 607 -9.00 -25.79 1.79
N ALA A 608 -7.72 -25.85 1.41
CA ALA A 608 -7.30 -26.38 0.11
C ALA A 608 -7.67 -27.87 -0.02
N LEU A 609 -7.48 -28.64 1.05
CA LEU A 609 -7.86 -30.05 1.11
C LEU A 609 -9.38 -30.22 1.25
N GLN A 610 -10.05 -29.36 2.02
CA GLN A 610 -11.51 -29.41 2.21
C GLN A 610 -12.29 -29.10 0.93
N SER A 611 -11.72 -28.36 -0.02
CA SER A 611 -12.32 -28.14 -1.35
C SER A 611 -12.56 -29.46 -2.11
N SER A 612 -11.80 -30.51 -1.77
CA SER A 612 -12.00 -31.87 -2.30
C SER A 612 -13.04 -32.70 -1.52
N LEU A 613 -13.55 -32.21 -0.38
CA LEU A 613 -14.52 -32.89 0.47
C LEU A 613 -15.99 -32.62 0.10
N SER A 614 -16.27 -31.77 -0.91
CA SER A 614 -17.66 -31.64 -1.36
C SER A 614 -18.11 -32.97 -1.96
N ILE A 615 -19.28 -33.48 -1.55
CA ILE A 615 -19.83 -34.79 -1.97
C ILE A 615 -19.89 -34.97 -3.50
N TYR A 616 -19.82 -33.87 -4.26
CA TYR A 616 -19.83 -33.84 -5.72
C TYR A 616 -18.44 -33.61 -6.37
N ALA A 617 -17.39 -33.36 -5.58
CA ALA A 617 -16.03 -33.16 -6.06
C ALA A 617 -15.26 -34.48 -6.02
N ARG A 618 -15.23 -35.21 -7.14
CA ARG A 618 -14.20 -36.25 -7.34
C ARG A 618 -12.83 -35.59 -7.30
N SER A 619 -11.89 -36.11 -6.49
CA SER A 619 -10.50 -35.65 -6.57
C SER A 619 -9.99 -35.93 -7.99
N ARG A 620 -9.42 -34.90 -8.63
CA ARG A 620 -8.85 -35.03 -9.97
C ARG A 620 -7.48 -35.70 -9.97
N GLY A 621 -6.87 -35.83 -8.79
CA GLY A 621 -5.55 -36.42 -8.55
C GLY A 621 -5.37 -36.76 -7.08
N THR A 622 -4.11 -36.85 -6.66
CA THR A 622 -3.72 -37.19 -5.29
C THR A 622 -3.77 -35.96 -4.38
N ASN A 623 -4.30 -36.13 -3.17
CA ASN A 623 -4.31 -35.10 -2.13
C ASN A 623 -3.59 -35.64 -0.90
N LYS A 624 -2.48 -35.02 -0.53
CA LYS A 624 -1.65 -35.46 0.60
C LYS A 624 -1.36 -34.32 1.56
N LEU A 625 -1.46 -34.59 2.86
CA LEU A 625 -1.09 -33.67 3.93
C LEU A 625 0.12 -34.23 4.67
N TYR A 626 1.19 -33.47 4.75
CA TYR A 626 2.32 -33.72 5.63
C TYR A 626 2.29 -32.69 6.74
N TRP A 627 2.09 -33.12 7.99
CA TRP A 627 1.97 -32.22 9.13
C TRP A 627 2.98 -32.53 10.23
N GLY A 628 3.87 -31.58 10.49
CA GLY A 628 4.80 -31.64 11.62
C GLY A 628 4.26 -30.89 12.85
N ILE A 629 4.20 -31.56 13.99
CA ILE A 629 3.73 -30.95 15.24
C ILE A 629 4.48 -31.48 16.47
N LYS A 630 4.51 -30.68 17.54
CA LYS A 630 5.12 -31.08 18.82
C LYS A 630 4.21 -31.97 19.67
N ASN A 631 2.93 -31.61 19.78
CA ASN A 631 1.98 -32.23 20.70
C ASN A 631 0.77 -32.77 19.92
N ARG A 632 0.17 -33.86 20.42
CA ARG A 632 -0.89 -34.60 19.73
C ARG A 632 -2.28 -33.95 19.84
N ASN A 633 -2.57 -33.23 20.92
CA ASN A 633 -3.92 -32.69 21.18
C ASN A 633 -4.50 -31.84 20.04
N LEU A 634 -3.65 -31.06 19.35
CA LEU A 634 -4.09 -30.27 18.19
C LEU A 634 -4.42 -31.15 16.98
N VAL A 635 -3.71 -32.27 16.81
CA VAL A 635 -4.02 -33.29 15.78
C VAL A 635 -5.39 -33.88 16.03
N ASP A 636 -5.65 -34.32 17.26
CA ASP A 636 -6.92 -34.91 17.64
C ASP A 636 -8.07 -33.90 17.45
N ALA A 637 -7.87 -32.64 17.85
CA ALA A 637 -8.85 -31.56 17.66
C ALA A 637 -9.18 -31.28 16.18
N VAL A 638 -8.16 -31.23 15.31
CA VAL A 638 -8.36 -31.02 13.86
C VAL A 638 -8.96 -32.26 13.21
N LYS A 639 -8.50 -33.46 13.57
CA LYS A 639 -9.00 -34.73 13.03
C LYS A 639 -10.46 -34.96 13.40
N GLY A 640 -10.85 -34.65 14.64
CA GLY A 640 -12.25 -34.71 15.08
C GLY A 640 -13.18 -33.74 14.34
N MET A 641 -12.65 -32.69 13.71
CA MET A 641 -13.40 -31.80 12.84
C MET A 641 -13.53 -32.31 11.40
N ILE A 642 -12.76 -33.31 10.99
CA ILE A 642 -12.71 -33.78 9.59
C ILE A 642 -13.32 -35.17 9.48
N VAL A 643 -12.96 -36.07 10.38
CA VAL A 643 -13.34 -37.49 10.37
C VAL A 643 -14.50 -37.71 11.33
N SER A 644 -15.55 -38.41 10.87
CA SER A 644 -16.65 -38.83 11.75
C SER A 644 -16.14 -39.77 12.85
N GLN A 645 -16.78 -39.74 14.02
CA GLN A 645 -16.35 -40.55 15.17
C GLN A 645 -16.23 -42.06 14.85
N GLU A 646 -17.03 -42.57 13.91
CA GLU A 646 -17.01 -43.98 13.48
C GLU A 646 -15.72 -44.38 12.74
N ASN A 647 -15.03 -43.44 12.09
CA ASN A 647 -13.79 -43.69 11.34
C ASN A 647 -12.54 -43.22 12.10
N TYR A 648 -12.68 -42.83 13.36
CA TYR A 648 -11.57 -42.32 14.16
C TYR A 648 -10.64 -43.47 14.60
N ARG A 649 -9.42 -43.48 14.07
CA ARG A 649 -8.33 -44.34 14.55
C ARG A 649 -7.23 -43.49 15.17
N GLU A 650 -6.70 -43.93 16.30
CA GLU A 650 -5.54 -43.31 16.92
C GLU A 650 -4.29 -43.48 16.04
N GLU A 651 -3.53 -42.40 15.86
CA GLU A 651 -2.29 -42.40 15.08
C GLU A 651 -1.07 -42.55 16.00
N GLU A 652 -0.15 -43.43 15.65
CA GLU A 652 1.10 -43.65 16.39
C GLU A 652 2.08 -42.47 16.26
N GLY A 653 1.82 -41.49 15.37
CA GLY A 653 2.62 -40.28 15.21
C GLY A 653 3.99 -40.49 14.55
N ASP A 654 4.20 -41.66 13.94
CA ASP A 654 5.44 -42.11 13.32
C ASP A 654 5.61 -41.67 11.85
N GLY A 655 4.69 -40.83 11.34
CA GLY A 655 4.67 -40.37 9.95
C GLY A 655 4.03 -41.35 8.96
N ARG A 656 3.42 -42.46 9.42
CA ARG A 656 2.65 -43.36 8.54
C ARG A 656 1.44 -42.65 7.93
N ALA A 657 1.07 -43.14 6.75
CA ALA A 657 -0.13 -42.71 6.04
C ALA A 657 -1.39 -43.06 6.84
N SER A 658 -2.30 -42.10 6.93
CA SER A 658 -3.62 -42.26 7.53
C SER A 658 -4.67 -41.56 6.68
N ASP A 659 -5.81 -42.21 6.42
CA ASP A 659 -6.85 -41.63 5.58
C ASP A 659 -7.74 -40.68 6.40
N TRP A 660 -7.75 -39.40 6.04
CA TRP A 660 -8.58 -38.36 6.66
C TRP A 660 -9.74 -38.02 5.72
N GLY A 661 -10.64 -38.99 5.52
CA GLY A 661 -11.75 -38.87 4.59
C GLY A 661 -11.29 -39.02 3.13
N HIS A 662 -11.11 -37.91 2.41
CA HIS A 662 -10.77 -37.93 0.97
C HIS A 662 -9.32 -37.54 0.66
N PHE A 663 -8.44 -37.47 1.66
CA PHE A 663 -7.01 -37.23 1.47
C PHE A 663 -6.15 -38.05 2.45
N GLU A 664 -4.91 -38.31 2.05
CA GLU A 664 -3.91 -39.05 2.83
C GLU A 664 -3.15 -38.08 3.74
N ALA A 665 -3.10 -38.35 5.04
CA ALA A 665 -2.41 -37.55 6.04
C ALA A 665 -1.23 -38.30 6.65
N HIS A 666 -0.07 -37.66 6.67
CA HIS A 666 1.17 -38.11 7.31
C HIS A 666 1.51 -37.13 8.43
N VAL A 667 1.27 -37.55 9.67
CA VAL A 667 1.51 -36.72 10.85
C VAL A 667 2.78 -37.17 11.56
N THR A 668 3.71 -36.23 11.73
CA THR A 668 4.97 -36.44 12.45
C THR A 668 4.91 -35.71 13.78
N ILE A 669 4.93 -36.45 14.89
CA ILE A 669 4.80 -35.91 16.25
C ILE A 669 6.17 -35.92 16.95
N GLY A 670 6.58 -34.77 17.49
CA GLY A 670 7.79 -34.64 18.32
C GLY A 670 9.13 -34.66 17.56
N SER A 671 9.15 -35.09 16.29
CA SER A 671 10.35 -35.10 15.44
C SER A 671 10.25 -34.11 14.27
N ARG A 672 11.38 -33.80 13.62
CA ARG A 672 11.42 -32.94 12.43
C ARG A 672 11.16 -33.78 11.18
N MET A 673 10.27 -33.30 10.34
CA MET A 673 9.99 -33.87 9.03
C MET A 673 11.11 -33.59 8.04
N ASP A 674 11.54 -34.61 7.30
CA ASP A 674 12.48 -34.46 6.19
C ASP A 674 11.74 -34.00 4.93
N ILE A 675 11.69 -32.68 4.75
CA ILE A 675 11.00 -32.04 3.62
C ILE A 675 11.65 -32.42 2.28
N GLU A 676 12.97 -32.61 2.26
CA GLU A 676 13.71 -32.93 1.02
C GLU A 676 13.33 -34.33 0.54
N GLN A 677 13.36 -35.31 1.45
CA GLN A 677 12.96 -36.68 1.14
C GLN A 677 11.49 -36.77 0.72
N VAL A 678 10.58 -36.11 1.45
CA VAL A 678 9.14 -36.10 1.16
C VAL A 678 8.88 -35.54 -0.24
N LEU A 679 9.39 -34.35 -0.54
CA LEU A 679 9.18 -33.71 -1.84
C LEU A 679 9.85 -34.47 -2.97
N ALA A 680 11.07 -35.00 -2.76
CA ALA A 680 11.76 -35.78 -3.79
C ALA A 680 11.03 -37.08 -4.12
N THR A 681 10.41 -37.74 -3.13
CA THR A 681 9.66 -38.97 -3.34
C THR A 681 8.36 -38.69 -4.07
N GLU A 682 7.55 -37.76 -3.55
CA GLU A 682 6.23 -37.48 -4.10
C GLU A 682 6.28 -36.83 -5.48
N LEU A 683 7.21 -35.89 -5.72
CA LEU A 683 7.30 -35.20 -7.01
C LEU A 683 7.95 -36.03 -8.11
N LYS A 684 8.73 -37.08 -7.77
CA LYS A 684 9.27 -38.03 -8.76
C LYS A 684 8.28 -39.14 -9.09
N ASN A 685 7.47 -39.57 -8.12
CA ASN A 685 6.56 -40.70 -8.29
C ASN A 685 5.22 -40.31 -8.95
N ASN A 686 4.90 -39.01 -9.03
CA ASN A 686 3.65 -38.56 -9.66
C ASN A 686 3.70 -38.70 -11.19
N ALA A 687 3.01 -39.74 -11.69
CA ALA A 687 2.97 -40.09 -13.12
C ALA A 687 2.00 -39.21 -13.96
N GLU A 688 0.98 -38.58 -13.34
CA GLU A 688 -0.04 -37.85 -14.08
C GLU A 688 -0.18 -36.39 -13.62
N GLY A 689 0.02 -35.45 -14.55
CA GLY A 689 -0.23 -34.03 -14.32
C GLY A 689 0.87 -33.26 -13.57
N GLY A 690 0.61 -32.00 -13.25
CA GLY A 690 1.45 -31.20 -12.36
C GLY A 690 1.04 -31.32 -10.89
N THR A 691 1.94 -30.95 -9.98
CA THR A 691 1.66 -30.95 -8.53
C THR A 691 1.68 -29.54 -7.96
N THR A 692 0.67 -29.19 -7.17
CA THR A 692 0.65 -27.96 -6.37
C THR A 692 1.18 -28.25 -4.98
N VAL A 693 2.24 -27.56 -4.57
CA VAL A 693 2.83 -27.70 -3.24
C VAL A 693 2.48 -26.46 -2.43
N ILE A 694 1.67 -26.62 -1.39
CA ILE A 694 1.21 -25.55 -0.51
C ILE A 694 1.92 -25.69 0.83
N VAL A 695 2.60 -24.64 1.29
CA VAL A 695 3.40 -24.69 2.51
C VAL A 695 2.99 -23.59 3.48
N CYS A 696 2.72 -23.96 4.74
CA CYS A 696 2.46 -23.02 5.82
C CYS A 696 3.08 -23.49 7.14
N GLY A 697 3.97 -22.69 7.72
CA GLY A 697 4.58 -23.01 9.02
C GLY A 697 5.80 -22.16 9.33
N PRO A 698 6.77 -22.68 10.11
CA PRO A 698 7.98 -21.96 10.46
C PRO A 698 8.77 -21.47 9.23
N LEU A 699 9.36 -20.27 9.30
CA LEU A 699 10.03 -19.63 8.15
C LEU A 699 11.14 -20.51 7.53
N GLN A 700 11.88 -21.26 8.35
CA GLN A 700 12.90 -22.20 7.87
C GLN A 700 12.30 -23.32 7.02
N MET A 701 11.17 -23.87 7.45
CA MET A 701 10.44 -24.94 6.75
C MET A 701 9.96 -24.45 5.38
N CYS A 702 9.40 -23.24 5.31
CA CYS A 702 8.98 -22.63 4.05
C CYS A 702 10.15 -22.45 3.08
N ASP A 703 11.29 -21.95 3.59
CA ASP A 703 12.51 -21.77 2.79
C ASP A 703 13.08 -23.10 2.27
N ASP A 704 13.11 -24.14 3.09
CA ASP A 704 13.58 -25.47 2.69
C ASP A 704 12.67 -26.05 1.60
N ALA A 705 11.36 -25.98 1.78
CA ALA A 705 10.39 -26.44 0.79
C ALA A 705 10.49 -25.67 -0.53
N ARG A 706 10.63 -24.33 -0.48
CA ARG A 706 10.86 -23.47 -1.67
C ARG A 706 12.11 -23.91 -2.42
N TYR A 707 13.22 -24.08 -1.71
CA TYR A 707 14.51 -24.42 -2.31
C TYR A 707 14.46 -25.80 -3.00
N VAL A 708 13.88 -26.79 -2.33
CA VAL A 708 13.72 -28.15 -2.88
C VAL A 708 12.77 -28.15 -4.08
N CYS A 709 11.61 -27.49 -3.98
CA CYS A 709 10.66 -27.38 -5.10
C CYS A 709 11.31 -26.74 -6.33
N ALA A 710 12.03 -25.63 -6.15
CA ALA A 710 12.76 -24.98 -7.23
C ALA A 710 13.90 -25.85 -7.77
N GLY A 711 14.58 -26.63 -6.91
CA GLY A 711 15.56 -27.64 -7.34
C GLY A 711 14.95 -28.69 -8.26
N LEU A 712 13.88 -29.34 -7.83
CA LEU A 712 13.21 -30.41 -8.57
C LEU A 712 12.55 -29.90 -9.85
N ALA A 713 11.95 -28.71 -9.83
CA ALA A 713 11.35 -28.10 -11.02
C ALA A 713 12.37 -27.78 -12.12
N ARG A 714 13.59 -27.38 -11.74
CA ARG A 714 14.71 -27.21 -12.70
C ARG A 714 15.10 -28.52 -13.37
N HIS A 715 14.97 -29.64 -12.66
CA HIS A 715 15.26 -30.99 -13.17
C HIS A 715 14.06 -31.67 -13.84
N GLY A 716 12.98 -30.93 -14.13
CA GLY A 716 11.88 -31.41 -14.95
C GLY A 716 10.56 -31.71 -14.22
N ALA A 717 10.54 -31.66 -12.88
CA ALA A 717 9.28 -31.81 -12.14
C ALA A 717 8.33 -30.64 -12.45
N VAL A 718 7.04 -30.92 -12.66
CA VAL A 718 6.04 -29.87 -12.91
C VAL A 718 5.40 -29.46 -11.59
N VAL A 719 5.94 -28.41 -10.99
CA VAL A 719 5.56 -27.93 -9.66
C VAL A 719 4.99 -26.51 -9.73
N ARG A 720 3.93 -26.28 -8.96
CA ARG A 720 3.42 -24.94 -8.60
C ARG A 720 3.59 -24.78 -7.09
N TYR A 721 4.53 -23.94 -6.68
CA TYR A 721 4.80 -23.66 -5.27
C TYR A 721 3.93 -22.51 -4.77
N VAL A 722 3.30 -22.69 -3.60
CA VAL A 722 2.50 -21.65 -2.93
C VAL A 722 2.91 -21.60 -1.46
N GLU A 723 3.46 -20.47 -1.03
CA GLU A 723 3.69 -20.20 0.39
C GLU A 723 2.53 -19.40 0.96
N GLU A 724 1.86 -19.96 1.96
CA GLU A 724 0.93 -19.23 2.80
C GLU A 724 1.65 -18.86 4.10
N SER A 725 2.07 -17.61 4.21
CA SER A 725 2.66 -17.07 5.43
C SER A 725 2.18 -15.65 5.67
N PHE A 726 1.74 -15.38 6.90
CA PHE A 726 1.46 -14.03 7.35
C PHE A 726 2.75 -13.46 7.93
N SER A 727 3.36 -12.49 7.25
CA SER A 727 4.60 -11.83 7.70
C SER A 727 4.43 -10.30 7.74
N TRP A 728 5.08 -9.66 8.73
CA TRP A 728 4.99 -8.24 9.06
C TRP A 728 6.27 -7.45 8.80
#